data_AF-A0AAW1TBK7-F1
#
_entry.id   AF-A0AAW1TBK7-F1
#
_cell.length_a   1.000
_cell.length_b   1.000
_cell.length_c   1.000
_cell.angle_alpha   90.00
_cell.angle_beta   90.00
_cell.angle_gamma   90.00
#
_symmetry.space_group_name_H-M   'P 1'
#
loop_
_entity.id
_entity.type
_entity.pdbx_description
1 polymer ?
#
loop_
_entity_poly.entity_id
_entity_poly.type
_entity_poly.pdbx_seq_one_letter_code
_entity_poly.pdbx_strand_id
1 'polypeptide(L)'
;MQNGSVNTDRGLLQVVSGSGEFNDAVVRAFLTSNKLDQAGVDYQIIAITGPQSSGKSTLLNYVFGTKFEEMDAFKGRGQTTKGIWLARSTKISSPPTLVMDLEGSDGRERGEDDTSFERQSSLFALAIADVLVINIWAKDIGRETGSGKPLLKTVFQVNLKLFAPAPNRRRTVLLFVFRDRTRTPLPKLIEVWTGDLERMWDSIAKPPQFADSNLTDFFEVQYAALPNFEEKEEDFRAESFILKRRFEPEEEGTLVRASPDKLPGHTLGLSMQKVWEVIREQKDLNLPAHKVMVANIRCAEIAAEQLKALQQDQAWLSLSQQASSGSVPGFGAQAGALISSSLTGYDEEARYFDSGVKQEKQAELVQKLHEAVHPAFSAQLGHLRKATLLTFQQSLKTTLGAHPRTFAAAASRCRGDAMQFYLKGLQEVMIEGTGWDTQQPLADCQADLDAWVVDLKKAEMTKVTNDGRKSLGEVLSGPALALLEAAPQDLWPRLASLCSRAISSVNQASHEALAGYALSSEEQKGMRQQLEQACQERLDSHLQEAAHTLLGRMKDRFTQHFSRDEHNLPRVWGTRTKIPVITSKSRLAAAELLALLAVDRIHAPKDAVVGVERAVVGLAATSGQLRTVSSDLGQAPASSSSSSVGGHPQDALDMLTASEWPGISPAHVLQTPSQCRTLWRHFVSDSELSVQQAMATQQATRAASNRMPPVWALAAIGVLGFNEAVAVLYNPIWLMVLLMGGLFAWSLYKEMDVDAELQHGPLPAALSLSGKFLPATRRVISRTATSIMHLGQPDTQRQMLHTVQHQAFTVEWVATIQKKLLESTRSGLGGLSSVLSAAKICSILDALGKILKSEPTVQDVEPHTADTTVTVVGDTHGQFHDVCEMLRIAGAPSSSRLYVFNGDFVDRGAWGLETLMLLACWKLALPKQVTLLRGNHETTTCTYMYGFRGEIFGKYSKLDAKEIYRRSKGVFAMLPLAAVIHQRTLVMHGGLFRKPQPQPKGVNKRKRKASQGSQRPAELGNLSDLRGASKGGLDPNGLGAAGIAADVLWSDPVADPGLELNEQRGVGTVFGPDITEQFLAQNNLKLILRSHEGPDARYKRDDMPSVDQGYALDHQCSSGKLMTVFSAPDYPQFQADDDDRYNNLAAVALLSSPCYDEPHFLQYSAVLPRPAATAFYEYQDVPGSDEEMPDLDGAMRQGDDEFPPDAASSDGALLGKSDDLHGDPAA
;
A
#
# COMPACT_ATOMS: atom_id res chain seq x y z
N MET A 1 -61.55 -6.32 -4.32
CA MET A 1 -60.88 -7.14 -3.29
C MET A 1 -61.79 -7.32 -2.08
N GLN A 2 -62.86 -8.10 -2.23
CA GLN A 2 -63.66 -8.63 -1.13
C GLN A 2 -64.04 -10.07 -1.50
N ASN A 3 -64.04 -10.94 -0.49
CA ASN A 3 -64.43 -12.36 -0.47
C ASN A 3 -63.37 -13.41 -0.87
N GLY A 4 -62.53 -13.71 0.12
CA GLY A 4 -61.82 -14.98 0.27
C GLY A 4 -61.57 -15.24 1.76
N SER A 5 -62.59 -15.10 2.60
CA SER A 5 -62.46 -15.43 4.02
C SER A 5 -62.37 -16.94 4.17
N VAL A 6 -61.25 -17.40 4.73
CA VAL A 6 -61.13 -18.78 5.20
C VAL A 6 -62.11 -18.94 6.35
N ASN A 7 -63.19 -19.68 6.16
CA ASN A 7 -64.11 -20.05 7.23
C ASN A 7 -63.51 -21.29 7.93
N THR A 8 -62.39 -21.08 8.67
CA THR A 8 -61.65 -22.15 9.38
C THR A 8 -62.50 -22.87 10.43
N ASP A 9 -63.64 -22.32 10.83
CA ASP A 9 -64.56 -22.94 11.81
C ASP A 9 -65.39 -24.11 11.24
N ARG A 10 -65.42 -24.34 9.91
CA ARG A 10 -66.27 -25.38 9.30
C ARG A 10 -65.53 -26.58 8.68
N GLY A 11 -64.19 -26.56 8.60
CA GLY A 11 -63.42 -27.68 8.02
C GLY A 11 -63.61 -27.90 6.51
N LEU A 12 -64.05 -26.87 5.79
CA LEU A 12 -64.31 -26.86 4.34
C LEU A 12 -63.30 -25.96 3.63
N LEU A 13 -62.80 -26.41 2.49
CA LEU A 13 -61.86 -25.69 1.63
C LEU A 13 -62.45 -25.56 0.23
N GLN A 14 -62.45 -24.36 -0.35
CA GLN A 14 -62.68 -24.20 -1.79
C GLN A 14 -61.33 -24.33 -2.52
N VAL A 15 -61.13 -25.41 -3.26
CA VAL A 15 -59.89 -25.70 -4.01
C VAL A 15 -59.86 -24.86 -5.28
N VAL A 16 -60.98 -24.82 -6.00
CA VAL A 16 -61.17 -24.03 -7.22
C VAL A 16 -62.40 -23.15 -7.04
N SER A 17 -62.26 -21.84 -7.28
CA SER A 17 -63.36 -20.88 -7.23
C SER A 17 -64.38 -21.09 -8.37
N GLY A 18 -65.55 -20.46 -8.26
CA GLY A 18 -66.55 -20.48 -9.35
C GLY A 18 -66.04 -19.87 -10.67
N SER A 19 -65.02 -19.00 -10.61
CA SER A 19 -64.34 -18.41 -11.77
C SER A 19 -63.18 -19.24 -12.31
N GLY A 20 -62.85 -20.40 -11.70
CA GLY A 20 -61.79 -21.30 -12.16
C GLY A 20 -60.38 -20.97 -11.63
N GLU A 21 -60.26 -20.16 -10.58
CA GLU A 21 -58.98 -19.85 -9.92
C GLU A 21 -58.63 -20.89 -8.84
N PHE A 22 -57.37 -21.32 -8.78
CA PHE A 22 -56.88 -22.31 -7.82
C PHE A 22 -56.30 -21.63 -6.56
N ASN A 23 -56.73 -22.07 -5.38
CA ASN A 23 -56.36 -21.46 -4.10
C ASN A 23 -55.13 -22.11 -3.44
N ASP A 24 -53.93 -21.97 -4.02
CA ASP A 24 -52.71 -22.69 -3.59
C ASP A 24 -52.36 -22.52 -2.11
N ALA A 25 -52.28 -21.27 -1.62
CA ALA A 25 -51.92 -21.00 -0.23
C ALA A 25 -52.89 -21.64 0.78
N VAL A 26 -54.19 -21.66 0.46
CA VAL A 26 -55.23 -22.22 1.32
C VAL A 26 -55.22 -23.75 1.28
N VAL A 27 -54.94 -24.34 0.11
CA VAL A 27 -54.77 -25.78 -0.07
C VAL A 27 -53.59 -26.30 0.75
N ARG A 28 -52.42 -25.65 0.68
CA ARG A 28 -51.24 -26.06 1.46
C ARG A 28 -51.51 -26.00 2.97
N ALA A 29 -52.08 -24.89 3.45
CA ALA A 29 -52.43 -24.73 4.86
C ALA A 29 -53.42 -25.80 5.35
N PHE A 30 -54.39 -26.18 4.51
CA PHE A 30 -55.37 -27.22 4.82
C PHE A 30 -54.73 -28.62 4.91
N LEU A 31 -53.81 -28.96 4.01
CA LEU A 31 -53.11 -30.25 4.01
C LEU A 31 -52.25 -30.42 5.29
N THR A 32 -51.51 -29.38 5.66
CA THR A 32 -50.70 -29.36 6.88
C THR A 32 -51.57 -29.45 8.15
N SER A 33 -52.64 -28.65 8.22
CA SER A 33 -53.56 -28.67 9.37
C SER A 33 -54.24 -30.03 9.57
N ASN A 34 -54.38 -30.82 8.50
CA ASN A 34 -54.95 -32.15 8.53
C ASN A 34 -53.90 -33.27 8.63
N LYS A 35 -52.61 -32.95 8.84
CA LYS A 35 -51.51 -33.92 8.96
C LYS A 35 -51.33 -34.84 7.74
N LEU A 36 -51.75 -34.40 6.55
CA LEU A 36 -51.52 -35.18 5.33
C LEU A 36 -50.04 -35.19 4.92
N ASP A 37 -49.26 -34.19 5.35
CA ASP A 37 -47.83 -34.10 5.07
C ASP A 37 -47.04 -35.28 5.67
N GLN A 38 -47.54 -35.84 6.78
CA GLN A 38 -46.94 -36.95 7.51
C GLN A 38 -47.49 -38.32 7.07
N ALA A 39 -48.54 -38.35 6.24
CA ALA A 39 -49.22 -39.57 5.84
C ALA A 39 -48.47 -40.37 4.74
N GLY A 40 -47.37 -39.83 4.19
CA GLY A 40 -46.67 -40.46 3.07
C GLY A 40 -47.62 -40.70 1.91
N VAL A 41 -47.74 -41.94 1.43
CA VAL A 41 -48.68 -42.34 0.36
C VAL A 41 -50.01 -42.88 0.89
N ASP A 42 -50.19 -42.92 2.21
CA ASP A 42 -51.34 -43.55 2.89
C ASP A 42 -52.47 -42.54 3.14
N TYR A 43 -53.15 -42.12 2.08
CA TYR A 43 -54.34 -41.26 2.13
C TYR A 43 -55.33 -41.65 1.03
N GLN A 44 -56.57 -41.14 1.06
CA GLN A 44 -57.59 -41.38 0.04
C GLN A 44 -58.30 -40.10 -0.40
N ILE A 45 -58.63 -39.98 -1.68
CA ILE A 45 -59.40 -38.87 -2.25
C ILE A 45 -60.65 -39.43 -2.92
N ILE A 46 -61.82 -38.92 -2.53
CA ILE A 46 -63.12 -39.28 -3.09
C ILE A 46 -63.72 -38.03 -3.71
N ALA A 47 -64.22 -38.12 -4.94
CA ALA A 47 -64.91 -37.03 -5.60
C ALA A 47 -66.33 -37.41 -5.95
N ILE A 48 -67.27 -36.48 -5.91
CA ILE A 48 -68.65 -36.70 -6.39
C ILE A 48 -68.97 -35.80 -7.58
N THR A 49 -69.60 -36.37 -8.60
CA THR A 49 -70.14 -35.66 -9.77
C THR A 49 -71.58 -36.06 -10.03
N GLY A 50 -72.33 -35.22 -10.73
CA GLY A 50 -73.71 -35.48 -11.12
C GLY A 50 -74.54 -34.21 -11.28
N PRO A 51 -75.79 -34.35 -11.77
CA PRO A 51 -76.65 -33.22 -12.12
C PRO A 51 -76.82 -32.22 -10.96
N GLN A 52 -77.02 -30.95 -11.28
CA GLN A 52 -77.39 -29.93 -10.31
C GLN A 52 -78.63 -30.39 -9.53
N SER A 53 -78.67 -30.08 -8.23
CA SER A 53 -79.82 -30.42 -7.38
C SER A 53 -80.08 -31.93 -7.19
N SER A 54 -79.12 -32.82 -7.50
CA SER A 54 -79.26 -34.29 -7.30
C SER A 54 -78.98 -34.79 -5.87
N GLY A 55 -78.72 -33.89 -4.92
CA GLY A 55 -78.42 -34.25 -3.53
C GLY A 55 -77.00 -34.77 -3.31
N LYS A 56 -76.01 -34.24 -4.04
CA LYS A 56 -74.58 -34.60 -3.92
C LYS A 56 -74.01 -34.24 -2.54
N SER A 57 -74.09 -32.97 -2.17
CA SER A 57 -73.60 -32.44 -0.91
C SER A 57 -74.28 -33.12 0.29
N THR A 58 -75.59 -33.35 0.20
CA THR A 58 -76.37 -34.15 1.15
C THR A 58 -75.78 -35.56 1.30
N LEU A 59 -75.54 -36.28 0.20
CA LEU A 59 -74.95 -37.62 0.25
C LEU A 59 -73.57 -37.62 0.92
N LEU A 60 -72.71 -36.66 0.57
CA LEU A 60 -71.37 -36.55 1.16
C LEU A 60 -71.43 -36.28 2.68
N ASN A 61 -72.33 -35.41 3.12
CA ASN A 61 -72.52 -35.09 4.53
C ASN A 61 -72.99 -36.33 5.32
N TYR A 62 -73.92 -37.11 4.77
CA TYR A 62 -74.42 -38.33 5.41
C TYR A 62 -73.41 -39.50 5.40
N VAL A 63 -72.68 -39.71 4.30
CA VAL A 63 -71.72 -40.82 4.20
C VAL A 63 -70.42 -40.49 4.95
N PHE A 64 -69.85 -39.31 4.74
CA PHE A 64 -68.50 -38.97 5.22
C PHE A 64 -68.47 -38.00 6.42
N GLY A 65 -69.61 -37.44 6.83
CA GLY A 65 -69.68 -36.52 7.97
C GLY A 65 -69.09 -35.15 7.67
N THR A 66 -69.15 -34.73 6.41
CA THR A 66 -68.77 -33.39 5.97
C THR A 66 -69.88 -32.38 6.28
N LYS A 67 -69.61 -31.09 6.01
CA LYS A 67 -70.54 -29.97 6.25
C LYS A 67 -70.77 -29.12 4.99
N PHE A 68 -70.76 -29.73 3.81
CA PHE A 68 -71.00 -29.02 2.55
C PHE A 68 -72.37 -28.34 2.58
N GLU A 69 -72.47 -27.18 1.91
CA GLU A 69 -73.72 -26.43 1.85
C GLU A 69 -74.78 -27.21 1.06
N GLU A 70 -75.97 -27.35 1.64
CA GLU A 70 -77.11 -28.04 1.03
C GLU A 70 -78.14 -27.03 0.55
N MET A 71 -78.92 -27.41 -0.46
CA MET A 71 -79.96 -26.55 -1.00
C MET A 71 -81.09 -26.37 0.01
N ASP A 72 -81.44 -25.13 0.31
CA ASP A 72 -82.61 -24.79 1.09
C ASP A 72 -83.87 -24.86 0.22
N ALA A 73 -84.65 -25.94 0.36
CA ALA A 73 -85.86 -26.17 -0.42
C ALA A 73 -86.89 -25.03 -0.31
N PHE A 74 -86.89 -24.28 0.80
CA PHE A 74 -87.83 -23.17 1.03
C PHE A 74 -87.45 -21.90 0.25
N LYS A 75 -86.20 -21.78 -0.20
CA LYS A 75 -85.72 -20.63 -0.99
C LYS A 75 -85.83 -20.84 -2.51
N GLY A 76 -86.38 -21.99 -2.92
CA GLY A 76 -86.50 -22.39 -4.32
C GLY A 76 -85.27 -23.15 -4.84
N ARG A 77 -85.42 -23.76 -6.02
CA ARG A 77 -84.34 -24.54 -6.66
C ARG A 77 -83.35 -23.60 -7.33
N GLY A 78 -82.10 -23.63 -6.88
CA GLY A 78 -80.99 -22.87 -7.45
C GLY A 78 -79.64 -23.53 -7.18
N GLN A 79 -78.59 -23.02 -7.81
CA GLN A 79 -77.23 -23.50 -7.65
C GLN A 79 -76.72 -23.31 -6.21
N THR A 80 -76.23 -24.40 -5.60
CA THR A 80 -75.68 -24.41 -4.23
C THR A 80 -74.15 -24.48 -4.23
N THR A 81 -73.57 -25.54 -4.80
CA THR A 81 -72.11 -25.69 -4.90
C THR A 81 -71.57 -24.88 -6.07
N LYS A 82 -70.64 -23.94 -5.80
CA LYS A 82 -69.90 -23.18 -6.81
C LYS A 82 -68.42 -23.53 -6.78
N GLY A 83 -67.87 -23.98 -7.91
CA GLY A 83 -66.48 -24.43 -8.00
C GLY A 83 -66.26 -25.84 -7.45
N ILE A 84 -65.05 -26.09 -6.95
CA ILE A 84 -64.65 -27.39 -6.39
C ILE A 84 -64.31 -27.21 -4.92
N TRP A 85 -64.98 -27.97 -4.05
CA TRP A 85 -64.79 -27.93 -2.61
C TRP A 85 -64.18 -29.23 -2.09
N LEU A 86 -63.38 -29.15 -1.05
CA LEU A 86 -62.68 -30.25 -0.41
C LEU A 86 -62.91 -30.20 1.11
N ALA A 87 -63.13 -31.36 1.71
CA ALA A 87 -63.26 -31.52 3.16
C ALA A 87 -62.60 -32.82 3.60
N ARG A 88 -62.19 -32.88 4.87
CA ARG A 88 -61.76 -34.14 5.48
C ARG A 88 -62.98 -34.87 6.04
N SER A 89 -63.05 -36.19 5.82
CA SER A 89 -64.07 -37.02 6.46
C SER A 89 -63.89 -37.04 7.98
N THR A 90 -64.98 -36.85 8.72
CA THR A 90 -65.01 -37.05 10.18
C THR A 90 -65.43 -38.46 10.56
N LYS A 91 -66.06 -39.20 9.63
CA LYS A 91 -66.55 -40.56 9.86
C LYS A 91 -65.55 -41.66 9.47
N ILE A 92 -64.56 -41.35 8.62
CA ILE A 92 -63.48 -42.28 8.21
C ILE A 92 -62.16 -41.65 8.64
N SER A 93 -61.48 -42.27 9.60
CA SER A 93 -60.27 -41.72 10.22
C SER A 93 -58.96 -42.29 9.67
N SER A 94 -58.97 -43.52 9.14
CA SER A 94 -57.80 -44.21 8.60
C SER A 94 -58.18 -45.07 7.38
N PRO A 95 -57.50 -44.89 6.22
CA PRO A 95 -56.53 -43.82 5.92
C PRO A 95 -57.20 -42.43 5.95
N PRO A 96 -56.46 -41.31 6.09
CA PRO A 96 -57.01 -39.97 5.97
C PRO A 96 -57.79 -39.78 4.64
N THR A 97 -59.11 -39.67 4.74
CA THR A 97 -60.00 -39.56 3.58
C THR A 97 -60.40 -38.10 3.33
N LEU A 98 -60.03 -37.60 2.15
CA LEU A 98 -60.46 -36.33 1.60
C LEU A 98 -61.65 -36.54 0.68
N VAL A 99 -62.64 -35.66 0.78
CA VAL A 99 -63.89 -35.71 0.03
C VAL A 99 -64.06 -34.42 -0.75
N MET A 100 -64.31 -34.53 -2.04
CA MET A 100 -64.39 -33.43 -2.99
C MET A 100 -65.81 -33.31 -3.55
N ASP A 101 -66.46 -32.18 -3.30
CA ASP A 101 -67.77 -31.83 -3.86
C ASP A 101 -67.57 -30.96 -5.10
N LEU A 102 -67.98 -31.49 -6.25
CA LEU A 102 -67.93 -30.76 -7.53
C LEU A 102 -69.26 -30.05 -7.78
N GLU A 103 -69.17 -28.87 -8.38
CA GLU A 103 -70.33 -28.16 -8.94
C GLU A 103 -71.16 -29.09 -9.84
N GLY A 104 -72.49 -29.01 -9.71
CA GLY A 104 -73.41 -29.88 -10.45
C GLY A 104 -73.48 -29.53 -11.93
N SER A 105 -73.64 -30.56 -12.77
CA SER A 105 -73.81 -30.40 -14.21
C SER A 105 -75.24 -30.02 -14.61
N ASP A 106 -75.43 -29.48 -15.81
CA ASP A 106 -76.74 -29.17 -16.41
C ASP A 106 -77.53 -28.11 -15.60
N GLY A 107 -76.82 -27.05 -15.20
CA GLY A 107 -77.33 -25.93 -14.42
C GLY A 107 -77.94 -24.81 -15.26
N ARG A 108 -79.05 -24.21 -14.81
CA ARG A 108 -79.67 -23.06 -15.49
C ARG A 108 -78.78 -21.82 -15.46
N GLU A 109 -77.97 -21.68 -14.41
CA GLU A 109 -77.24 -20.47 -14.07
C GLU A 109 -75.99 -20.22 -14.92
N ARG A 110 -75.42 -21.24 -15.58
CA ARG A 110 -74.27 -21.11 -16.49
C ARG A 110 -74.65 -21.06 -17.98
N GLY A 111 -75.85 -21.52 -18.35
CA GLY A 111 -76.34 -21.52 -19.74
C GLY A 111 -75.76 -22.64 -20.62
N GLU A 112 -76.30 -22.80 -21.84
CA GLU A 112 -75.91 -23.85 -22.80
C GLU A 112 -74.46 -23.70 -23.32
N ASP A 113 -73.86 -22.51 -23.21
CA ASP A 113 -72.56 -22.17 -23.81
C ASP A 113 -71.33 -22.44 -22.92
N ASP A 114 -71.48 -22.65 -21.60
CA ASP A 114 -70.34 -22.83 -20.66
C ASP A 114 -70.22 -24.26 -20.08
N THR A 115 -70.32 -25.26 -20.96
CA THR A 115 -70.00 -26.68 -20.65
C THR A 115 -68.51 -26.93 -20.37
N SER A 116 -67.68 -25.88 -20.50
CA SER A 116 -66.23 -25.94 -20.36
C SER A 116 -65.80 -26.26 -18.93
N PHE A 117 -66.44 -25.62 -17.94
CA PHE A 117 -66.12 -25.81 -16.52
C PHE A 117 -66.53 -27.18 -16.00
N GLU A 118 -67.70 -27.69 -16.40
CA GLU A 118 -68.19 -29.02 -16.03
C GLU A 118 -67.25 -30.13 -16.54
N ARG A 119 -66.73 -29.95 -17.76
CA ARG A 119 -65.73 -30.84 -18.34
C ARG A 119 -64.40 -30.76 -17.59
N GLN A 120 -63.91 -29.55 -17.27
CA GLN A 120 -62.66 -29.34 -16.55
C GLN A 120 -62.71 -29.91 -15.13
N SER A 121 -63.79 -29.68 -14.39
CA SER A 121 -63.96 -30.19 -13.03
C SER A 121 -64.05 -31.71 -12.98
N SER A 122 -64.73 -32.32 -13.96
CA SER A 122 -64.83 -33.77 -14.10
C SER A 122 -63.49 -34.42 -14.46
N LEU A 123 -62.68 -33.80 -15.33
CA LEU A 123 -61.33 -34.27 -15.66
C LEU A 123 -60.36 -34.13 -14.48
N PHE A 124 -60.46 -33.02 -13.75
CA PHE A 124 -59.69 -32.79 -12.54
C PHE A 124 -59.99 -33.86 -11.47
N ALA A 125 -61.27 -34.19 -11.29
CA ALA A 125 -61.70 -35.25 -10.40
C ALA A 125 -61.18 -36.62 -10.82
N LEU A 126 -61.22 -36.96 -12.11
CA LEU A 126 -60.67 -38.23 -12.61
C LEU A 126 -59.15 -38.34 -12.44
N ALA A 127 -58.42 -37.23 -12.58
CA ALA A 127 -56.97 -37.21 -12.47
C ALA A 127 -56.49 -37.49 -11.03
N ILE A 128 -57.25 -37.03 -10.03
CA ILE A 128 -56.80 -36.99 -8.63
C ILE A 128 -57.55 -37.99 -7.74
N ALA A 129 -58.85 -38.21 -7.96
CA ALA A 129 -59.69 -39.04 -7.08
C ALA A 129 -59.39 -40.54 -7.22
N ASP A 130 -59.34 -41.25 -6.08
CA ASP A 130 -59.26 -42.71 -6.02
C ASP A 130 -60.62 -43.33 -6.35
N VAL A 131 -61.68 -42.71 -5.86
CA VAL A 131 -63.07 -43.09 -6.15
C VAL A 131 -63.83 -41.88 -6.67
N LEU A 132 -64.41 -42.01 -7.86
CA LEU A 132 -65.34 -41.04 -8.42
C LEU A 132 -66.77 -41.56 -8.26
N VAL A 133 -67.54 -40.88 -7.40
CA VAL A 133 -68.94 -41.14 -7.15
C VAL A 133 -69.79 -40.41 -8.19
N ILE A 134 -70.58 -41.13 -8.97
CA ILE A 134 -71.46 -40.57 -10.00
C ILE A 134 -72.90 -40.70 -9.50
N ASN A 135 -73.48 -39.57 -9.09
CA ASN A 135 -74.80 -39.51 -8.48
C ASN A 135 -75.87 -39.30 -9.56
N ILE A 136 -76.78 -40.26 -9.72
CA ILE A 136 -77.78 -40.30 -10.81
C ILE A 136 -79.16 -40.61 -10.22
N TRP A 137 -80.22 -39.98 -10.71
CA TRP A 137 -81.59 -40.37 -10.33
C TRP A 137 -82.00 -41.67 -11.04
N ALA A 138 -82.59 -42.61 -10.30
CA ALA A 138 -83.02 -43.88 -10.86
C ALA A 138 -84.06 -43.72 -12.01
N LYS A 139 -84.86 -42.65 -11.97
CA LYS A 139 -85.83 -42.30 -13.02
C LYS A 139 -85.18 -41.80 -14.32
N ASP A 140 -83.94 -41.33 -14.27
CA ASP A 140 -83.23 -40.82 -15.44
C ASP A 140 -82.44 -41.92 -16.16
N ILE A 141 -82.31 -43.11 -15.55
CA ILE A 141 -81.74 -44.30 -16.20
C ILE A 141 -82.60 -44.67 -17.42
N GLY A 142 -81.99 -44.70 -18.60
CA GLY A 142 -82.66 -44.90 -19.89
C GLY A 142 -83.00 -43.61 -20.65
N ARG A 143 -82.79 -42.42 -20.08
CA ARG A 143 -82.88 -41.13 -20.79
C ARG A 143 -81.52 -40.75 -21.37
N GLU A 144 -81.51 -40.07 -22.51
CA GLU A 144 -80.24 -39.74 -23.19
C GLU A 144 -79.53 -38.51 -22.62
N THR A 145 -80.26 -37.44 -22.32
CA THR A 145 -79.70 -36.19 -21.77
C THR A 145 -79.76 -36.14 -20.24
N GLY A 146 -80.91 -36.46 -19.65
CA GLY A 146 -81.15 -36.33 -18.20
C GLY A 146 -80.32 -37.27 -17.30
N SER A 147 -79.62 -38.25 -17.87
CA SER A 147 -78.73 -39.17 -17.15
C SER A 147 -77.26 -38.73 -17.13
N GLY A 148 -76.91 -37.62 -17.80
CA GLY A 148 -75.53 -37.12 -17.86
C GLY A 148 -74.60 -37.86 -18.83
N LYS A 149 -75.15 -38.69 -19.73
CA LYS A 149 -74.37 -39.45 -20.74
C LYS A 149 -73.45 -38.60 -21.63
N PRO A 150 -73.85 -37.42 -22.15
CA PRO A 150 -72.98 -36.62 -23.03
C PRO A 150 -71.70 -36.13 -22.33
N LEU A 151 -71.81 -35.75 -21.06
CA LEU A 151 -70.67 -35.34 -20.23
C LEU A 151 -69.75 -36.53 -19.97
N LEU A 152 -70.30 -37.68 -19.56
CA LEU A 152 -69.51 -38.91 -19.34
C LEU A 152 -68.78 -39.37 -20.61
N LYS A 153 -69.42 -39.30 -21.78
CA LYS A 153 -68.81 -39.63 -23.07
C LYS A 153 -67.61 -38.72 -23.38
N THR A 154 -67.78 -37.41 -23.18
CA THR A 154 -66.71 -36.42 -23.37
C THR A 154 -65.56 -36.67 -22.40
N VAL A 155 -65.89 -36.95 -21.14
CA VAL A 155 -64.92 -37.22 -20.09
C VAL A 155 -64.13 -38.50 -20.40
N PHE A 156 -64.76 -39.60 -20.83
CA PHE A 156 -64.06 -40.83 -21.25
C PHE A 156 -63.14 -40.60 -22.45
N GLN A 157 -63.63 -39.87 -23.47
CA GLN A 157 -62.83 -39.57 -24.65
C GLN A 157 -61.59 -38.75 -24.32
N VAL A 158 -61.74 -37.72 -23.47
CA VAL A 158 -60.64 -36.84 -23.09
C VAL A 158 -59.71 -37.55 -22.11
N ASN A 159 -60.25 -38.42 -21.27
CA ASN A 159 -59.46 -39.29 -20.41
C ASN A 159 -58.50 -40.16 -21.25
N LEU A 160 -58.98 -40.79 -22.33
CA LEU A 160 -58.12 -41.58 -23.22
C LEU A 160 -57.00 -40.77 -23.91
N LYS A 161 -57.24 -39.47 -24.17
CA LYS A 161 -56.24 -38.57 -24.78
C LYS A 161 -55.22 -38.06 -23.77
N LEU A 162 -55.67 -37.64 -22.59
CA LEU A 162 -54.85 -37.08 -21.52
C LEU A 162 -54.19 -38.15 -20.64
N PHE A 163 -54.60 -39.41 -20.76
CA PHE A 163 -54.13 -40.47 -19.88
C PHE A 163 -53.83 -41.73 -20.68
N ALA A 164 -52.64 -41.77 -21.30
CA ALA A 164 -52.13 -43.01 -21.87
C ALA A 164 -51.99 -44.08 -20.76
N PRO A 165 -52.58 -45.28 -20.91
CA PRO A 165 -52.35 -46.40 -20.01
C PRO A 165 -50.91 -46.92 -20.20
N ALA A 166 -50.14 -46.92 -19.12
CA ALA A 166 -49.04 -47.84 -18.95
C ALA A 166 -49.59 -49.18 -18.43
N PRO A 167 -48.96 -50.33 -18.71
CA PRO A 167 -49.48 -51.67 -18.37
C PRO A 167 -49.74 -51.93 -16.87
N ASN A 168 -49.32 -51.05 -15.96
CA ASN A 168 -49.48 -51.19 -14.50
C ASN A 168 -50.21 -50.00 -13.83
N ARG A 169 -50.96 -49.20 -14.59
CA ARG A 169 -51.57 -47.97 -14.08
C ARG A 169 -52.80 -48.22 -13.19
N ARG A 170 -52.97 -47.38 -12.16
CA ARG A 170 -54.14 -47.27 -11.28
C ARG A 170 -55.46 -47.15 -12.07
N ARG A 171 -56.41 -48.05 -11.80
CA ARG A 171 -57.80 -47.95 -12.27
C ARG A 171 -58.60 -47.07 -11.31
N THR A 172 -59.20 -46.00 -11.82
CA THR A 172 -60.12 -45.18 -11.02
C THR A 172 -61.41 -45.95 -10.79
N VAL A 173 -61.89 -45.98 -9.54
CA VAL A 173 -63.16 -46.63 -9.21
C VAL A 173 -64.30 -45.68 -9.54
N LEU A 174 -65.20 -46.09 -10.43
CA LEU A 174 -66.44 -45.38 -10.76
C LEU A 174 -67.59 -45.97 -9.96
N LEU A 175 -68.04 -45.28 -8.91
CA LEU A 175 -69.16 -45.70 -8.09
C LEU A 175 -70.44 -44.98 -8.53
N PHE A 176 -71.31 -45.67 -9.26
CA PHE A 176 -72.62 -45.16 -9.64
C PHE A 176 -73.61 -45.31 -8.48
N VAL A 177 -74.13 -44.19 -7.99
CA VAL A 177 -75.13 -44.15 -6.90
C VAL A 177 -76.47 -43.75 -7.48
N PHE A 178 -77.40 -44.70 -7.53
CA PHE A 178 -78.77 -44.49 -8.01
C PHE A 178 -79.65 -43.96 -6.88
N ARG A 179 -80.11 -42.72 -7.03
CA ARG A 179 -80.96 -41.99 -6.07
C ARG A 179 -82.43 -42.22 -6.36
N ASP A 180 -83.26 -42.13 -5.33
CA ASP A 180 -84.71 -42.31 -5.40
C ASP A 180 -85.12 -43.63 -6.04
N ARG A 181 -84.67 -44.72 -5.41
CA ARG A 181 -85.02 -46.07 -5.84
C ARG A 181 -86.52 -46.22 -6.08
N THR A 182 -86.88 -46.55 -7.31
CA THR A 182 -88.25 -46.79 -7.75
C THR A 182 -88.64 -48.26 -7.53
N ARG A 183 -89.80 -48.70 -8.07
CA ARG A 183 -90.24 -50.10 -8.01
C ARG A 183 -89.34 -51.06 -8.82
N THR A 184 -88.44 -50.55 -9.66
CA THR A 184 -87.53 -51.36 -10.47
C THR A 184 -86.41 -51.95 -9.60
N PRO A 185 -86.17 -53.27 -9.63
CA PRO A 185 -85.08 -53.90 -8.89
C PRO A 185 -83.70 -53.41 -9.35
N LEU A 186 -82.77 -53.26 -8.40
CA LEU A 186 -81.39 -52.82 -8.65
C LEU A 186 -80.66 -53.63 -9.74
N PRO A 187 -80.73 -54.98 -9.79
CA PRO A 187 -80.04 -55.74 -10.84
C PRO A 187 -80.47 -55.36 -12.26
N LYS A 188 -81.74 -54.99 -12.46
CA LYS A 188 -82.26 -54.59 -13.76
C LYS A 188 -81.82 -53.18 -14.15
N LEU A 189 -81.71 -52.27 -13.18
CA LEU A 189 -81.14 -50.95 -13.40
C LEU A 189 -79.65 -51.02 -13.77
N ILE A 190 -78.90 -51.91 -13.09
CA ILE A 190 -77.48 -52.17 -13.40
C ILE A 190 -77.34 -52.72 -14.81
N GLU A 191 -78.15 -53.69 -15.22
CA GLU A 191 -78.11 -54.28 -16.58
C GLU A 191 -78.32 -53.20 -17.66
N VAL A 192 -79.36 -52.37 -17.52
CA VAL A 192 -79.65 -51.29 -18.48
C VAL A 192 -78.51 -50.27 -18.53
N TRP A 193 -78.01 -49.85 -17.36
CA TRP A 193 -76.94 -48.86 -17.30
C TRP A 193 -75.60 -49.38 -17.79
N THR A 194 -75.27 -50.65 -17.53
CA THR A 194 -74.05 -51.29 -18.04
C THR A 194 -74.06 -51.32 -19.56
N GLY A 195 -75.18 -51.70 -20.18
CA GLY A 195 -75.33 -51.67 -21.63
C GLY A 195 -75.34 -50.24 -22.23
N ASP A 196 -75.71 -49.22 -21.45
CA ASP A 196 -75.54 -47.81 -21.83
C ASP A 196 -74.05 -47.39 -21.76
N LEU A 197 -73.32 -47.80 -20.73
CA LEU A 197 -71.89 -47.50 -20.56
C LEU A 197 -71.03 -48.11 -21.68
N GLU A 198 -71.29 -49.38 -22.04
CA GLU A 198 -70.58 -50.07 -23.12
C GLU A 198 -70.82 -49.38 -24.47
N ARG A 199 -72.09 -49.07 -24.79
CA ARG A 199 -72.42 -48.30 -26.02
C ARG A 199 -71.77 -46.93 -26.04
N MET A 200 -71.73 -46.23 -24.90
CA MET A 200 -71.01 -44.96 -24.82
C MET A 200 -69.52 -45.14 -25.09
N TRP A 201 -68.89 -46.15 -24.48
CA TRP A 201 -67.47 -46.45 -24.66
C TRP A 201 -67.11 -46.82 -26.10
N ASP A 202 -67.95 -47.59 -26.79
CA ASP A 202 -67.70 -47.96 -28.19
C ASP A 202 -67.90 -46.81 -29.16
N SER A 203 -68.70 -45.82 -28.77
CA SER A 203 -69.02 -44.66 -29.60
C SER A 203 -68.00 -43.50 -29.52
N ILE A 204 -66.95 -43.58 -28.68
CA ILE A 204 -65.90 -42.55 -28.59
C ILE A 204 -64.77 -42.81 -29.59
N ALA A 205 -64.12 -41.75 -30.06
CA ALA A 205 -62.92 -41.87 -30.88
C ALA A 205 -61.72 -42.33 -30.03
N LYS A 206 -61.30 -43.58 -30.19
CA LYS A 206 -60.16 -44.18 -29.48
C LYS A 206 -58.87 -44.05 -30.35
N PRO A 207 -57.69 -43.77 -29.75
CA PRO A 207 -56.41 -43.84 -30.45
C PRO A 207 -56.14 -45.25 -31.03
N PRO A 208 -55.31 -45.40 -32.08
CA PRO A 208 -55.09 -46.69 -32.77
C PRO A 208 -54.65 -47.82 -31.84
N GLN A 209 -53.86 -47.48 -30.82
CA GLN A 209 -53.36 -48.40 -29.80
C GLN A 209 -54.43 -48.96 -28.84
N PHE A 210 -55.65 -48.40 -28.82
CA PHE A 210 -56.74 -48.80 -27.91
C PHE A 210 -58.06 -49.10 -28.63
N ALA A 211 -58.02 -49.34 -29.94
CA ALA A 211 -59.22 -49.57 -30.75
C ALA A 211 -60.12 -50.69 -30.17
N ASP A 212 -59.51 -51.79 -29.74
CA ASP A 212 -60.20 -52.99 -29.22
C ASP A 212 -60.35 -53.03 -27.68
N SER A 213 -60.10 -51.91 -27.00
CA SER A 213 -60.10 -51.88 -25.53
C SER A 213 -61.51 -51.72 -24.93
N ASN A 214 -61.73 -52.35 -23.76
CA ASN A 214 -62.97 -52.31 -23.00
C ASN A 214 -62.92 -51.25 -21.88
N LEU A 215 -64.09 -50.79 -21.42
CA LEU A 215 -64.19 -49.82 -20.32
C LEU A 215 -63.51 -50.34 -19.02
N THR A 216 -63.66 -51.64 -18.76
CA THR A 216 -63.13 -52.33 -17.56
C THR A 216 -61.61 -52.46 -17.54
N ASP A 217 -60.94 -52.24 -18.68
CA ASP A 217 -59.47 -52.19 -18.74
C ASP A 217 -58.92 -50.93 -18.05
N PHE A 218 -59.72 -49.85 -18.02
CA PHE A 218 -59.34 -48.53 -17.51
C PHE A 218 -60.01 -48.18 -16.18
N PHE A 219 -61.24 -48.64 -15.96
CA PHE A 219 -62.06 -48.27 -14.81
C PHE A 219 -62.59 -49.49 -14.08
N GLU A 220 -62.68 -49.40 -12.75
CA GLU A 220 -63.43 -50.37 -11.95
C GLU A 220 -64.83 -49.82 -11.69
N VAL A 221 -65.87 -50.48 -12.22
CA VAL A 221 -67.25 -50.00 -12.11
C VAL A 221 -67.98 -50.66 -10.95
N GLN A 222 -68.58 -49.85 -10.09
CA GLN A 222 -69.28 -50.27 -8.88
C GLN A 222 -70.64 -49.57 -8.78
N TYR A 223 -71.60 -50.21 -8.12
CA TYR A 223 -72.98 -49.71 -8.03
C TYR A 223 -73.46 -49.63 -6.58
N ALA A 224 -74.32 -48.65 -6.30
CA ALA A 224 -75.13 -48.55 -5.09
C ALA A 224 -76.48 -47.91 -5.44
N ALA A 225 -77.51 -48.18 -4.64
CA ALA A 225 -78.80 -47.49 -4.75
C ALA A 225 -79.24 -47.02 -3.37
N LEU A 226 -79.95 -45.90 -3.33
CA LEU A 226 -80.47 -45.31 -2.10
C LEU A 226 -81.97 -45.00 -2.27
N PRO A 227 -82.79 -45.13 -1.21
CA PRO A 227 -84.20 -44.81 -1.23
C PRO A 227 -84.44 -43.30 -1.37
N ASN A 228 -85.69 -42.91 -1.62
CA ASN A 228 -86.05 -41.50 -1.73
C ASN A 228 -85.85 -40.79 -0.37
N PHE A 229 -85.14 -39.67 -0.40
CA PHE A 229 -84.76 -38.94 0.81
C PHE A 229 -85.94 -38.27 1.52
N GLU A 230 -86.89 -37.70 0.76
CA GLU A 230 -88.04 -36.95 1.32
C GLU A 230 -89.12 -37.88 1.88
N GLU A 231 -89.35 -39.03 1.25
CA GLU A 231 -90.39 -39.99 1.65
C GLU A 231 -89.90 -41.02 2.67
N LYS A 232 -88.60 -41.35 2.67
CA LYS A 232 -88.00 -42.45 3.44
C LYS A 232 -86.64 -42.09 4.02
N GLU A 233 -86.59 -40.98 4.77
CA GLU A 233 -85.36 -40.44 5.33
C GLU A 233 -84.62 -41.45 6.25
N GLU A 234 -85.34 -42.20 7.08
CA GLU A 234 -84.73 -43.20 7.99
C GLU A 234 -84.03 -44.33 7.23
N ASP A 235 -84.68 -44.87 6.18
CA ASP A 235 -84.10 -45.90 5.30
C ASP A 235 -82.89 -45.34 4.54
N PHE A 236 -82.97 -44.09 4.08
CA PHE A 236 -81.85 -43.42 3.39
C PHE A 236 -80.63 -43.30 4.30
N ARG A 237 -80.84 -42.93 5.56
CA ARG A 237 -79.77 -42.80 6.55
C ARG A 237 -79.14 -44.16 6.87
N ALA A 238 -79.93 -45.21 7.00
CA ALA A 238 -79.44 -46.57 7.24
C ALA A 238 -78.62 -47.10 6.06
N GLU A 239 -79.11 -46.96 4.82
CA GLU A 239 -78.40 -47.42 3.63
C GLU A 239 -77.14 -46.57 3.33
N SER A 240 -77.15 -45.27 3.68
CA SER A 240 -75.96 -44.41 3.59
C SER A 240 -74.84 -44.88 4.55
N PHE A 241 -75.20 -45.44 5.70
CA PHE A 241 -74.23 -46.03 6.62
C PHE A 241 -73.64 -47.33 6.06
N ILE A 242 -74.43 -48.16 5.37
CA ILE A 242 -73.94 -49.35 4.67
C ILE A 242 -72.98 -48.95 3.55
N LEU A 243 -73.32 -47.91 2.79
CA LEU A 243 -72.47 -47.38 1.73
C LEU A 243 -71.13 -46.88 2.27
N LYS A 244 -71.12 -46.25 3.45
CA LYS A 244 -69.89 -45.79 4.11
C LYS A 244 -68.89 -46.93 4.35
N ARG A 245 -69.34 -48.11 4.82
CA ARG A 245 -68.46 -49.26 5.12
C ARG A 245 -67.62 -49.67 3.92
N ARG A 246 -68.12 -49.47 2.70
CA ARG A 246 -67.36 -49.74 1.46
C ARG A 246 -66.12 -48.86 1.27
N PHE A 247 -65.97 -47.77 2.02
CA PHE A 247 -64.81 -46.89 1.97
C PHE A 247 -63.81 -47.13 3.11
N GLU A 248 -64.07 -48.11 3.99
CA GLU A 248 -63.16 -48.51 5.06
C GLU A 248 -62.27 -49.68 4.56
N PRO A 249 -60.97 -49.71 4.93
CA PRO A 249 -60.02 -50.69 4.37
C PRO A 249 -60.26 -52.14 4.85
N GLU A 250 -60.94 -52.33 5.99
CA GLU A 250 -61.11 -53.63 6.66
C GLU A 250 -62.34 -54.44 6.16
N GLU A 251 -63.15 -53.88 5.26
CA GLU A 251 -64.42 -54.48 4.81
C GLU A 251 -64.28 -55.27 3.49
N GLU A 252 -65.02 -56.37 3.39
CA GLU A 252 -65.08 -57.19 2.18
C GLU A 252 -65.76 -56.40 1.04
N GLY A 253 -65.06 -56.22 -0.08
CA GLY A 253 -65.53 -55.38 -1.19
C GLY A 253 -65.24 -53.88 -1.02
N THR A 254 -64.26 -53.51 -0.18
CA THR A 254 -63.77 -52.14 -0.03
C THR A 254 -63.40 -51.49 -1.37
N LEU A 255 -63.58 -50.17 -1.46
CA LEU A 255 -63.21 -49.32 -2.59
C LEU A 255 -61.83 -48.67 -2.40
N VAL A 256 -61.16 -48.92 -1.27
CA VAL A 256 -59.78 -48.46 -1.01
C VAL A 256 -58.82 -49.33 -1.83
N ARG A 257 -57.88 -48.71 -2.55
CA ARG A 257 -56.85 -49.41 -3.34
C ARG A 257 -55.48 -48.88 -2.92
N ALA A 258 -54.56 -49.78 -2.55
CA ALA A 258 -53.16 -49.42 -2.33
C ALA A 258 -52.48 -49.20 -3.69
N SER A 259 -51.92 -48.02 -3.92
CA SER A 259 -51.29 -47.67 -5.20
C SER A 259 -49.81 -47.31 -4.99
N PRO A 260 -48.86 -48.10 -5.53
CA PRO A 260 -47.43 -47.77 -5.42
C PRO A 260 -47.06 -46.49 -6.20
N ASP A 261 -47.92 -46.05 -7.12
CA ASP A 261 -47.74 -44.83 -7.91
C ASP A 261 -48.28 -43.55 -7.27
N LYS A 262 -48.77 -43.62 -6.03
CA LYS A 262 -49.35 -42.46 -5.34
C LYS A 262 -48.25 -41.49 -4.90
N LEU A 263 -48.48 -40.20 -5.09
CA LEU A 263 -47.58 -39.16 -4.64
C LEU A 263 -47.65 -39.02 -3.11
N PRO A 264 -46.55 -38.64 -2.42
CA PRO A 264 -46.60 -38.32 -1.00
C PRO A 264 -47.58 -37.17 -0.71
N GLY A 265 -48.29 -37.23 0.42
CA GLY A 265 -49.32 -36.27 0.80
C GLY A 265 -48.84 -34.82 0.85
N HIS A 266 -47.59 -34.58 1.25
CA HIS A 266 -46.99 -33.24 1.24
C HIS A 266 -46.82 -32.65 -0.18
N THR A 267 -46.80 -33.47 -1.23
CA THR A 267 -46.73 -33.02 -2.64
C THR A 267 -48.09 -32.89 -3.30
N LEU A 268 -49.17 -33.31 -2.62
CA LEU A 268 -50.51 -33.36 -3.19
C LEU A 268 -51.01 -31.97 -3.60
N GLY A 269 -50.74 -30.93 -2.81
CA GLY A 269 -51.17 -29.56 -3.11
C GLY A 269 -50.56 -29.03 -4.41
N LEU A 270 -49.24 -29.20 -4.57
CA LEU A 270 -48.52 -28.82 -5.79
C LEU A 270 -49.03 -29.62 -7.00
N SER A 271 -49.30 -30.91 -6.83
CA SER A 271 -49.87 -31.75 -7.88
C SER A 271 -51.27 -31.28 -8.29
N MET A 272 -52.14 -30.94 -7.34
CA MET A 272 -53.48 -30.43 -7.63
C MET A 272 -53.40 -29.12 -8.42
N GLN A 273 -52.52 -28.21 -8.04
CA GLN A 273 -52.31 -26.94 -8.75
C GLN A 273 -51.90 -27.19 -10.20
N LYS A 274 -50.86 -27.99 -10.42
CA LYS A 274 -50.29 -28.23 -11.76
C LYS A 274 -51.25 -28.99 -12.67
N VAL A 275 -51.97 -29.98 -12.14
CA VAL A 275 -53.02 -30.69 -12.89
C VAL A 275 -54.14 -29.73 -13.30
N TRP A 276 -54.57 -28.83 -12.41
CA TRP A 276 -55.58 -27.82 -12.75
C TRP A 276 -55.09 -26.82 -13.81
N GLU A 277 -53.86 -26.35 -13.70
CA GLU A 277 -53.23 -25.45 -14.70
C GLU A 277 -53.23 -26.07 -16.10
N VAL A 278 -52.81 -27.33 -16.23
CA VAL A 278 -52.77 -28.04 -17.52
C VAL A 278 -54.18 -28.23 -18.10
N ILE A 279 -55.15 -28.62 -17.26
CA ILE A 279 -56.56 -28.81 -17.68
C ILE A 279 -57.18 -27.49 -18.13
N ARG A 280 -56.89 -26.39 -17.42
CA ARG A 280 -57.39 -25.05 -17.75
C ARG A 280 -56.79 -24.53 -19.07
N GLU A 281 -55.51 -24.80 -19.32
CA GLU A 281 -54.80 -24.42 -20.54
C GLU A 281 -55.09 -25.33 -21.75
N GLN A 282 -55.89 -26.39 -21.57
CA GLN A 282 -56.21 -27.39 -22.61
C GLN A 282 -54.98 -28.06 -23.25
N LYS A 283 -53.87 -28.17 -22.50
CA LYS A 283 -52.65 -28.85 -22.96
C LYS A 283 -52.76 -30.37 -22.73
N ASP A 284 -52.06 -31.16 -23.55
CA ASP A 284 -51.98 -32.61 -23.36
C ASP A 284 -51.28 -32.92 -22.02
N LEU A 285 -52.01 -33.51 -21.09
CA LEU A 285 -51.50 -33.93 -19.78
C LEU A 285 -50.80 -35.29 -19.96
N ASN A 286 -49.56 -35.44 -19.50
CA ASN A 286 -48.86 -36.73 -19.47
C ASN A 286 -48.42 -37.01 -18.03
N LEU A 287 -49.11 -37.92 -17.32
CA LEU A 287 -48.89 -38.14 -15.89
C LEU A 287 -47.50 -38.69 -15.52
N PRO A 288 -46.90 -39.64 -16.26
CA PRO A 288 -45.50 -40.01 -16.06
C PRO A 288 -44.54 -38.82 -16.11
N ALA A 289 -44.66 -37.96 -17.13
CA ALA A 289 -43.84 -36.76 -17.26
C ALA A 289 -44.12 -35.75 -16.12
N HIS A 290 -45.38 -35.62 -15.71
CA HIS A 290 -45.77 -34.79 -14.57
C HIS A 290 -45.20 -35.29 -13.23
N LYS A 291 -45.15 -36.61 -13.01
CA LYS A 291 -44.54 -37.21 -11.80
C LYS A 291 -43.05 -36.90 -11.75
N VAL A 292 -42.34 -37.04 -12.88
CA VAL A 292 -40.93 -36.67 -13.01
C VAL A 292 -40.74 -35.16 -12.79
N MET A 293 -41.61 -34.31 -13.34
CA MET A 293 -41.57 -32.86 -13.14
C MET A 293 -41.74 -32.48 -11.66
N VAL A 294 -42.74 -33.03 -10.97
CA VAL A 294 -42.96 -32.76 -9.53
C VAL A 294 -41.81 -33.30 -8.69
N ALA A 295 -41.30 -34.49 -9.01
CA ALA A 295 -40.12 -35.05 -8.36
C ALA A 295 -38.90 -34.14 -8.54
N ASN A 296 -38.68 -33.57 -9.73
CA ASN A 296 -37.55 -32.69 -10.01
C ASN A 296 -37.62 -31.39 -9.19
N ILE A 297 -38.79 -30.75 -9.14
CA ILE A 297 -39.01 -29.55 -8.32
C ILE A 297 -38.75 -29.85 -6.84
N ARG A 298 -39.34 -30.91 -6.29
CA ARG A 298 -39.22 -31.23 -4.86
C ARG A 298 -37.83 -31.72 -4.48
N CYS A 299 -37.20 -32.57 -5.30
CA CYS A 299 -35.82 -33.00 -5.06
C CYS A 299 -34.85 -31.81 -5.09
N ALA A 300 -35.08 -30.82 -5.96
CA ALA A 300 -34.28 -29.59 -5.97
C ALA A 300 -34.51 -28.71 -4.72
N GLU A 301 -35.76 -28.58 -4.26
CA GLU A 301 -36.09 -27.87 -3.02
C GLU A 301 -35.44 -28.53 -1.80
N ILE A 302 -35.56 -29.86 -1.66
CA ILE A 302 -34.92 -30.62 -0.57
C ILE A 302 -33.41 -30.43 -0.60
N ALA A 303 -32.78 -30.52 -1.78
CA ALA A 303 -31.34 -30.27 -1.90
C ALA A 303 -30.94 -28.86 -1.45
N ALA A 304 -31.71 -27.84 -1.83
CA ALA A 304 -31.47 -26.46 -1.41
C ALA A 304 -31.67 -26.27 0.11
N GLU A 305 -32.66 -26.93 0.69
CA GLU A 305 -32.91 -26.91 2.13
C GLU A 305 -31.78 -27.58 2.92
N GLN A 306 -31.27 -28.73 2.45
CA GLN A 306 -30.14 -29.43 3.09
C GLN A 306 -28.84 -28.61 3.01
N LEU A 307 -28.57 -27.95 1.88
CA LEU A 307 -27.42 -27.04 1.74
C LEU A 307 -27.54 -25.86 2.72
N LYS A 308 -28.73 -25.25 2.82
CA LYS A 308 -28.99 -24.16 3.75
C LYS A 308 -28.89 -24.61 5.20
N ALA A 309 -29.32 -25.83 5.52
CA ALA A 309 -29.19 -26.41 6.84
C ALA A 309 -27.72 -26.53 7.26
N LEU A 310 -26.84 -27.02 6.39
CA LEU A 310 -25.39 -27.06 6.65
C LEU A 310 -24.83 -25.66 6.90
N GLN A 311 -25.19 -24.67 6.07
CA GLN A 311 -24.71 -23.29 6.20
C GLN A 311 -25.16 -22.62 7.52
N GLN A 312 -26.26 -23.07 8.11
CA GLN A 312 -26.81 -22.56 9.37
C GLN A 312 -26.45 -23.46 10.57
N ASP A 313 -25.81 -24.61 10.34
CA ASP A 313 -25.43 -25.55 11.39
C ASP A 313 -24.33 -24.94 12.27
N GLN A 314 -24.56 -24.95 13.58
CA GLN A 314 -23.62 -24.39 14.56
C GLN A 314 -22.29 -25.15 14.61
N ALA A 315 -22.30 -26.47 14.38
CA ALA A 315 -21.09 -27.27 14.29
C ALA A 315 -20.26 -26.88 13.06
N TRP A 316 -20.91 -26.65 11.91
CA TRP A 316 -20.23 -26.16 10.70
C TRP A 316 -19.69 -24.74 10.87
N LEU A 317 -20.49 -23.82 11.41
CA LEU A 317 -20.06 -22.43 11.65
C LEU A 317 -18.86 -22.37 12.60
N SER A 318 -18.89 -23.15 13.68
CA SER A 318 -17.76 -23.23 14.62
C SER A 318 -16.52 -23.83 13.96
N LEU A 319 -16.68 -24.93 13.20
CA LEU A 319 -15.57 -25.58 12.50
C LEU A 319 -14.94 -24.67 11.45
N SER A 320 -15.76 -23.94 10.67
CA SER A 320 -15.30 -22.98 9.66
C SER A 320 -14.57 -21.78 10.28
N GLN A 321 -15.08 -21.23 11.38
CA GLN A 321 -14.43 -20.15 12.12
C GLN A 321 -13.08 -20.58 12.72
N GLN A 322 -13.04 -21.77 13.33
CA GLN A 322 -11.80 -22.35 13.83
C GLN A 322 -10.82 -22.60 12.68
N ALA A 323 -11.31 -23.13 11.56
CA ALA A 323 -10.48 -23.41 10.39
C ALA A 323 -9.89 -22.14 9.75
N SER A 324 -10.57 -21.00 9.89
CA SER A 324 -10.10 -19.70 9.41
C SER A 324 -9.02 -19.11 10.33
N SER A 325 -9.11 -19.35 11.64
CA SER A 325 -8.20 -18.80 12.65
C SER A 325 -6.94 -19.65 12.90
N GLY A 326 -7.00 -20.98 12.69
CA GLY A 326 -5.84 -21.85 12.87
C GLY A 326 -6.07 -23.30 12.45
N SER A 327 -5.07 -24.15 12.66
CA SER A 327 -5.15 -25.58 12.33
C SER A 327 -6.07 -26.33 13.31
N VAL A 328 -7.05 -27.05 12.77
CA VAL A 328 -8.03 -27.84 13.52
C VAL A 328 -7.69 -29.33 13.41
N PRO A 329 -7.42 -30.04 14.53
CA PRO A 329 -7.16 -31.47 14.50
C PRO A 329 -8.37 -32.27 14.02
N GLY A 330 -8.15 -33.19 13.07
CA GLY A 330 -9.21 -34.04 12.53
C GLY A 330 -10.30 -33.29 11.75
N PHE A 331 -9.97 -32.13 11.16
CA PHE A 331 -10.87 -31.33 10.32
C PHE A 331 -11.57 -32.18 9.25
N GLY A 332 -10.82 -33.04 8.56
CA GLY A 332 -11.33 -33.85 7.45
C GLY A 332 -12.47 -34.78 7.88
N ALA A 333 -12.31 -35.46 9.02
CA ALA A 333 -13.31 -36.36 9.58
C ALA A 333 -14.58 -35.62 10.04
N GLN A 334 -14.41 -34.44 10.67
CA GLN A 334 -15.53 -33.63 11.15
C GLN A 334 -16.35 -33.04 9.99
N ALA A 335 -15.68 -32.48 8.98
CA ALA A 335 -16.34 -31.97 7.79
C ALA A 335 -17.02 -33.09 6.98
N GLY A 336 -16.37 -34.25 6.84
CA GLY A 336 -16.94 -35.42 6.18
C GLY A 336 -18.20 -35.95 6.89
N ALA A 337 -18.22 -35.95 8.22
CA ALA A 337 -19.40 -36.35 9.00
C ALA A 337 -20.60 -35.40 8.77
N LEU A 338 -20.35 -34.09 8.69
CA LEU A 338 -21.40 -33.09 8.42
C LEU A 338 -21.97 -33.24 6.99
N ILE A 339 -21.12 -33.44 5.98
CA ILE A 339 -21.54 -33.71 4.61
C ILE A 339 -22.39 -35.00 4.56
N SER A 340 -21.95 -36.06 5.23
CA SER A 340 -22.66 -37.34 5.27
C SER A 340 -24.04 -37.22 5.94
N SER A 341 -24.15 -36.38 6.97
CA SER A 341 -25.42 -36.07 7.63
C SER A 341 -26.41 -35.38 6.68
N SER A 342 -25.96 -34.37 5.93
CA SER A 342 -26.80 -33.67 4.93
C SER A 342 -27.25 -34.59 3.80
N LEU A 343 -26.38 -35.50 3.34
CA LEU A 343 -26.74 -36.49 2.31
C LEU A 343 -27.77 -37.52 2.83
N THR A 344 -27.63 -37.94 4.09
CA THR A 344 -28.60 -38.84 4.72
C THR A 344 -29.98 -38.16 4.86
N GLY A 345 -30.02 -36.90 5.28
CA GLY A 345 -31.26 -36.11 5.34
C GLY A 345 -31.95 -35.98 3.98
N TYR A 346 -31.16 -35.73 2.93
CA TYR A 346 -31.67 -35.73 1.54
C TYR A 346 -32.27 -37.08 1.15
N ASP A 347 -31.56 -38.18 1.43
CA ASP A 347 -31.98 -39.53 1.05
C ASP A 347 -33.28 -39.97 1.73
N GLU A 348 -33.49 -39.56 2.98
CA GLU A 348 -34.69 -39.84 3.76
C GLU A 348 -35.91 -39.09 3.24
N GLU A 349 -35.78 -37.80 2.94
CA GLU A 349 -36.88 -36.97 2.44
C GLU A 349 -37.22 -37.30 0.98
N ALA A 350 -36.20 -37.59 0.16
CA ALA A 350 -36.39 -37.89 -1.25
C ALA A 350 -36.80 -39.35 -1.53
N ARG A 351 -36.99 -40.18 -0.50
CA ARG A 351 -37.17 -41.65 -0.63
C ARG A 351 -38.35 -42.11 -1.50
N TYR A 352 -39.34 -41.25 -1.68
CA TYR A 352 -40.59 -41.57 -2.38
C TYR A 352 -40.61 -41.10 -3.85
N PHE A 353 -39.57 -40.40 -4.29
CA PHE A 353 -39.48 -39.85 -5.64
C PHE A 353 -38.77 -40.81 -6.60
N ASP A 354 -38.82 -40.47 -7.89
CA ASP A 354 -38.17 -41.25 -8.95
C ASP A 354 -36.67 -41.39 -8.71
N SER A 355 -36.13 -42.60 -8.86
CA SER A 355 -34.73 -42.90 -8.58
C SER A 355 -33.75 -42.18 -9.50
N GLY A 356 -34.12 -41.93 -10.76
CA GLY A 356 -33.26 -41.22 -11.71
C GLY A 356 -33.10 -39.76 -11.33
N VAL A 357 -34.22 -39.09 -11.05
CA VAL A 357 -34.23 -37.69 -10.60
C VAL A 357 -33.52 -37.51 -9.26
N LYS A 358 -33.74 -38.45 -8.33
CA LYS A 358 -33.09 -38.45 -7.01
C LYS A 358 -31.57 -38.50 -7.13
N GLN A 359 -31.03 -39.42 -7.94
CA GLN A 359 -29.58 -39.56 -8.11
C GLN A 359 -28.96 -38.34 -8.79
N GLU A 360 -29.62 -37.79 -9.81
CA GLU A 360 -29.17 -36.58 -10.50
C GLU A 360 -29.07 -35.38 -9.53
N LYS A 361 -30.12 -35.15 -8.73
CA LYS A 361 -30.15 -34.03 -7.77
C LYS A 361 -29.28 -34.26 -6.54
N GLN A 362 -29.08 -35.50 -6.13
CA GLN A 362 -28.10 -35.84 -5.09
C GLN A 362 -26.67 -35.52 -5.57
N ALA A 363 -26.31 -35.83 -6.82
CA ALA A 363 -25.01 -35.48 -7.37
C ALA A 363 -24.79 -33.96 -7.42
N GLU A 364 -25.82 -33.19 -7.81
CA GLU A 364 -25.79 -31.72 -7.78
C GLU A 364 -25.60 -31.18 -6.34
N LEU A 365 -26.25 -31.81 -5.35
CA LEU A 365 -26.08 -31.45 -3.93
C LEU A 365 -24.65 -31.73 -3.44
N VAL A 366 -24.08 -32.91 -3.74
CA VAL A 366 -22.70 -33.26 -3.37
C VAL A 366 -21.72 -32.20 -3.87
N GLN A 367 -21.86 -31.78 -5.13
CA GLN A 367 -21.01 -30.73 -5.71
C GLN A 367 -21.12 -29.41 -4.92
N LYS A 368 -22.34 -28.95 -4.64
CA LYS A 368 -22.58 -27.69 -3.89
C LYS A 368 -22.08 -27.76 -2.44
N LEU A 369 -22.17 -28.92 -1.80
CA LEU A 369 -21.62 -29.14 -0.45
C LEU A 369 -20.09 -29.08 -0.47
N HIS A 370 -19.44 -29.69 -1.47
CA HIS A 370 -17.99 -29.57 -1.64
C HIS A 370 -17.56 -28.12 -1.88
N GLU A 371 -18.27 -27.37 -2.74
CA GLU A 371 -18.02 -25.95 -2.99
C GLU A 371 -18.14 -25.09 -1.72
N ALA A 372 -19.09 -25.40 -0.84
CA ALA A 372 -19.27 -24.69 0.43
C ALA A 372 -18.14 -24.95 1.44
N VAL A 373 -17.56 -26.15 1.43
CA VAL A 373 -16.51 -26.56 2.39
C VAL A 373 -15.10 -26.20 1.89
N HIS A 374 -14.92 -26.04 0.59
CA HIS A 374 -13.63 -25.79 -0.05
C HIS A 374 -12.85 -24.59 0.54
N PRO A 375 -13.45 -23.42 0.83
CA PRO A 375 -12.72 -22.30 1.42
C PRO A 375 -12.07 -22.63 2.77
N ALA A 376 -12.77 -23.37 3.63
CA ALA A 376 -12.25 -23.80 4.93
C ALA A 376 -11.12 -24.83 4.78
N PHE A 377 -11.22 -25.73 3.80
CA PHE A 377 -10.15 -26.68 3.46
C PHE A 377 -8.89 -25.96 2.96
N SER A 378 -9.03 -24.99 2.04
CA SER A 378 -7.90 -24.18 1.56
C SER A 378 -7.22 -23.41 2.69
N ALA A 379 -7.98 -22.86 3.64
CA ALA A 379 -7.44 -22.20 4.82
C ALA A 379 -6.62 -23.18 5.68
N GLN A 380 -7.11 -24.41 5.90
CA GLN A 380 -6.38 -25.45 6.63
C GLN A 380 -5.05 -25.84 5.96
N LEU A 381 -5.03 -25.97 4.64
CA LEU A 381 -3.79 -26.22 3.89
C LEU A 381 -2.78 -25.08 4.05
N GLY A 382 -3.25 -23.83 4.01
CA GLY A 382 -2.43 -22.64 4.26
C GLY A 382 -1.82 -22.64 5.67
N HIS A 383 -2.64 -22.94 6.69
CA HIS A 383 -2.18 -23.03 8.08
C HIS A 383 -1.16 -24.16 8.28
N LEU A 384 -1.38 -25.33 7.67
CA LEU A 384 -0.46 -26.47 7.72
C LEU A 384 0.88 -26.15 7.04
N ARG A 385 0.85 -25.49 5.87
CA ARG A 385 2.05 -25.02 5.16
C ARG A 385 2.84 -24.04 6.03
N LYS A 386 2.18 -23.05 6.64
CA LYS A 386 2.81 -22.08 7.56
C LYS A 386 3.41 -22.74 8.80
N ALA A 387 2.70 -23.66 9.44
CA ALA A 387 3.19 -24.39 10.61
C ALA A 387 4.43 -25.26 10.28
N THR A 388 4.42 -25.88 9.11
CA THR A 388 5.55 -26.67 8.60
C THR A 388 6.79 -25.80 8.39
N LEU A 389 6.63 -24.65 7.72
CA LEU A 389 7.72 -23.71 7.49
C LEU A 389 8.31 -23.18 8.81
N LEU A 390 7.46 -22.79 9.77
CA LEU A 390 7.92 -22.31 11.08
C LEU A 390 8.71 -23.39 11.85
N THR A 391 8.20 -24.61 11.85
CA THR A 391 8.88 -25.76 12.50
C THR A 391 10.23 -26.06 11.84
N PHE A 392 10.28 -25.99 10.51
CA PHE A 392 11.51 -26.13 9.74
C PHE A 392 12.54 -25.05 10.11
N GLN A 393 12.13 -23.77 10.11
CA GLN A 393 12.99 -22.65 10.47
C GLN A 393 13.57 -22.79 11.88
N GLN A 394 12.75 -23.16 12.85
CA GLN A 394 13.19 -23.35 14.24
C GLN A 394 14.14 -24.54 14.38
N SER A 395 13.84 -25.65 13.72
CA SER A 395 14.66 -26.86 13.73
C SER A 395 16.02 -26.63 13.08
N LEU A 396 16.04 -25.91 11.96
CA LEU A 396 17.27 -25.58 11.24
C LEU A 396 18.14 -24.60 12.02
N LYS A 397 17.56 -23.55 12.64
CA LYS A 397 18.28 -22.64 13.54
C LYS A 397 18.90 -23.38 14.73
N THR A 398 18.16 -24.29 15.34
CA THR A 398 18.64 -25.08 16.48
C THR A 398 19.78 -26.01 16.08
N THR A 399 19.67 -26.64 14.91
CA THR A 399 20.69 -27.57 14.37
C THR A 399 21.96 -26.84 13.94
N LEU A 400 21.84 -25.62 13.40
CA LEU A 400 22.98 -24.81 12.94
C LEU A 400 23.83 -24.26 14.10
N GLY A 401 23.21 -23.94 15.25
CA GLY A 401 23.91 -23.62 16.50
C GLY A 401 25.17 -22.75 16.33
N ALA A 402 26.30 -23.18 16.90
CA ALA A 402 27.61 -22.52 16.79
C ALA A 402 28.52 -23.13 15.69
N HIS A 403 28.02 -24.02 14.85
CA HIS A 403 28.81 -24.81 13.90
C HIS A 403 28.27 -24.69 12.47
N PRO A 404 28.61 -23.61 11.73
CA PRO A 404 28.13 -23.37 10.37
C PRO A 404 28.64 -24.38 9.32
N ARG A 405 29.55 -25.29 9.69
CA ARG A 405 30.21 -26.21 8.75
C ARG A 405 29.33 -27.36 8.24
N THR A 406 28.14 -27.56 8.78
CA THR A 406 27.22 -28.65 8.42
C THR A 406 25.92 -28.20 7.76
N PHE A 407 25.88 -26.96 7.23
CA PHE A 407 24.67 -26.35 6.69
C PHE A 407 23.91 -27.22 5.67
N ALA A 408 24.60 -27.70 4.63
CA ALA A 408 23.95 -28.49 3.58
C ALA A 408 23.33 -29.80 4.11
N ALA A 409 24.02 -30.49 5.02
CA ALA A 409 23.54 -31.72 5.64
C ALA A 409 22.37 -31.46 6.61
N ALA A 410 22.45 -30.38 7.41
CA ALA A 410 21.38 -29.96 8.32
C ALA A 410 20.12 -29.55 7.56
N ALA A 411 20.25 -28.78 6.48
CA ALA A 411 19.14 -28.34 5.65
C ALA A 411 18.43 -29.52 4.96
N SER A 412 19.17 -30.51 4.45
CA SER A 412 18.57 -31.71 3.85
C SER A 412 17.79 -32.54 4.87
N ARG A 413 18.34 -32.74 6.07
CA ARG A 413 17.67 -33.48 7.15
C ARG A 413 16.39 -32.76 7.62
N CYS A 414 16.49 -31.48 7.97
CA CYS A 414 15.34 -30.71 8.45
C CYS A 414 14.22 -30.63 7.41
N ARG A 415 14.58 -30.58 6.11
CA ARG A 415 13.60 -30.62 5.01
C ARG A 415 12.83 -31.94 4.97
N GLY A 416 13.54 -33.06 5.13
CA GLY A 416 12.90 -34.39 5.20
C GLY A 416 11.94 -34.49 6.38
N ASP A 417 12.35 -34.04 7.56
CA ASP A 417 11.53 -34.04 8.77
C ASP A 417 10.28 -33.14 8.62
N ALA A 418 10.45 -31.95 8.04
CA ALA A 418 9.35 -31.02 7.76
C ALA A 418 8.34 -31.59 6.74
N MET A 419 8.83 -32.25 5.69
CA MET A 419 7.95 -32.85 4.69
C MET A 419 7.15 -34.04 5.26
N GLN A 420 7.74 -34.83 6.15
CA GLN A 420 7.01 -35.88 6.87
C GLN A 420 5.91 -35.30 7.76
N PHE A 421 6.18 -34.18 8.44
CA PHE A 421 5.19 -33.47 9.24
C PHE A 421 4.02 -32.97 8.37
N TYR A 422 4.32 -32.37 7.21
CA TYR A 422 3.30 -31.90 6.27
C TYR A 422 2.43 -33.05 5.74
N LEU A 423 3.04 -34.15 5.30
CA LEU A 423 2.31 -35.32 4.79
C LEU A 423 1.36 -35.93 5.83
N LYS A 424 1.77 -35.95 7.10
CA LYS A 424 0.90 -36.42 8.19
C LYS A 424 -0.27 -35.47 8.43
N GLY A 425 -0.01 -34.16 8.48
CA GLY A 425 -1.08 -33.16 8.64
C GLY A 425 -2.05 -33.15 7.47
N LEU A 426 -1.58 -33.41 6.24
CA LEU A 426 -2.40 -33.48 5.05
C LEU A 426 -3.45 -34.59 5.17
N GLN A 427 -3.07 -35.78 5.68
CA GLN A 427 -4.02 -36.87 5.91
C GLN A 427 -5.15 -36.51 6.89
N GLU A 428 -4.89 -35.64 7.87
CA GLU A 428 -5.90 -35.22 8.88
C GLU A 428 -6.86 -34.16 8.34
N VAL A 429 -6.46 -33.39 7.32
CA VAL A 429 -7.24 -32.32 6.69
C VAL A 429 -8.09 -32.84 5.51
N MET A 430 -7.69 -33.95 4.89
CA MET A 430 -8.40 -34.52 3.73
C MET A 430 -9.80 -35.01 4.09
N ILE A 431 -10.77 -34.66 3.23
CA ILE A 431 -12.16 -35.10 3.31
C ILE A 431 -12.36 -36.24 2.31
N GLU A 432 -12.89 -37.37 2.78
CA GLU A 432 -13.16 -38.54 1.92
C GLU A 432 -14.23 -38.19 0.85
N GLY A 433 -13.99 -38.59 -0.40
CA GLY A 433 -14.97 -38.46 -1.49
C GLY A 433 -14.91 -37.17 -2.33
N THR A 434 -14.03 -36.21 -2.01
CA THR A 434 -13.93 -34.93 -2.76
C THR A 434 -13.06 -35.01 -4.02
N GLY A 435 -12.06 -35.90 -4.05
CA GLY A 435 -11.14 -36.03 -5.19
C GLY A 435 -10.25 -34.81 -5.43
N TRP A 436 -10.08 -33.92 -4.43
CA TRP A 436 -9.26 -32.71 -4.56
C TRP A 436 -7.77 -33.04 -4.72
N ASP A 437 -7.08 -32.28 -5.58
CA ASP A 437 -5.66 -32.50 -5.87
C ASP A 437 -4.77 -32.11 -4.69
N THR A 438 -3.96 -33.07 -4.24
CA THR A 438 -2.98 -32.90 -3.18
C THR A 438 -1.56 -32.69 -3.70
N GLN A 439 -1.32 -32.85 -5.01
CA GLN A 439 0.02 -32.74 -5.58
C GLN A 439 0.51 -31.30 -5.64
N GLN A 440 -0.35 -30.36 -6.07
CA GLN A 440 0.02 -28.95 -6.14
C GLN A 440 0.38 -28.35 -4.77
N PRO A 441 -0.42 -28.50 -3.69
CA PRO A 441 -0.06 -27.95 -2.37
C PRO A 441 1.23 -28.55 -1.78
N LEU A 442 1.50 -29.82 -2.09
CA LEU A 442 2.74 -30.49 -1.69
C LEU A 442 3.96 -29.91 -2.42
N ALA A 443 3.84 -29.70 -3.73
CA ALA A 443 4.87 -29.08 -4.55
C ALA A 443 5.17 -27.64 -4.09
N ASP A 444 4.12 -26.87 -3.78
CA ASP A 444 4.26 -25.50 -3.27
C ASP A 444 4.99 -25.47 -1.91
N CYS A 445 4.65 -26.39 -1.00
CA CYS A 445 5.34 -26.49 0.29
C CYS A 445 6.82 -26.88 0.12
N GLN A 446 7.12 -27.79 -0.80
CA GLN A 446 8.51 -28.16 -1.10
C GLN A 446 9.30 -26.98 -1.69
N ALA A 447 8.69 -26.23 -2.61
CA ALA A 447 9.30 -25.04 -3.20
C ALA A 447 9.63 -23.97 -2.15
N ASP A 448 8.74 -23.73 -1.18
CA ASP A 448 9.01 -22.78 -0.09
C ASP A 448 10.20 -23.17 0.78
N LEU A 449 10.29 -24.46 1.14
CA LEU A 449 11.39 -24.96 1.95
C LEU A 449 12.72 -24.82 1.20
N ASP A 450 12.72 -25.11 -0.10
CA ASP A 450 13.90 -24.99 -0.96
C ASP A 450 14.29 -23.52 -1.16
N ALA A 451 13.33 -22.63 -1.44
CA ALA A 451 13.55 -21.20 -1.58
C ALA A 451 14.17 -20.60 -0.30
N TRP A 452 13.63 -20.95 0.87
CA TRP A 452 14.15 -20.44 2.14
C TRP A 452 15.61 -20.87 2.41
N VAL A 453 15.98 -22.10 2.03
CA VAL A 453 17.37 -22.58 2.15
C VAL A 453 18.30 -21.79 1.23
N VAL A 454 17.86 -21.49 -0.01
CA VAL A 454 18.61 -20.67 -0.97
C VAL A 454 18.79 -19.25 -0.44
N ASP A 455 17.73 -18.64 0.10
CA ASP A 455 17.79 -17.29 0.65
C ASP A 455 18.73 -17.19 1.84
N LEU A 456 18.68 -18.18 2.75
CA LEU A 456 19.59 -18.23 3.89
C LEU A 456 21.05 -18.39 3.46
N LYS A 457 21.31 -19.22 2.44
CA LYS A 457 22.65 -19.37 1.84
C LYS A 457 23.13 -18.05 1.23
N LYS A 458 22.27 -17.37 0.47
CA LYS A 458 22.58 -16.07 -0.17
C LYS A 458 22.84 -14.98 0.87
N ALA A 459 22.04 -14.91 1.92
CA ALA A 459 22.21 -13.95 3.01
C ALA A 459 23.55 -14.12 3.73
N GLU A 460 23.96 -15.35 4.06
CA GLU A 460 25.27 -15.59 4.70
C GLU A 460 26.43 -15.30 3.74
N MET A 461 26.29 -15.61 2.44
CA MET A 461 27.28 -15.28 1.42
C MET A 461 27.48 -13.76 1.32
N THR A 462 26.40 -12.97 1.21
CA THR A 462 26.48 -11.51 1.16
C THR A 462 27.14 -10.94 2.43
N LYS A 463 26.81 -11.49 3.61
CA LYS A 463 27.41 -11.09 4.87
C LYS A 463 28.92 -11.35 4.90
N VAL A 464 29.36 -12.55 4.53
CA VAL A 464 30.80 -12.88 4.47
C VAL A 464 31.54 -12.03 3.44
N THR A 465 30.93 -11.75 2.29
CA THR A 465 31.51 -10.85 1.28
C THR A 465 31.65 -9.42 1.81
N ASN A 466 30.64 -8.88 2.51
CA ASN A 466 30.67 -7.54 3.11
C ASN A 466 31.72 -7.43 4.23
N ASP A 467 31.80 -8.44 5.09
CA ASP A 467 32.86 -8.54 6.11
C ASP A 467 34.25 -8.61 5.46
N GLY A 468 34.36 -9.33 4.33
CA GLY A 468 35.55 -9.37 3.49
C GLY A 468 35.93 -8.00 2.92
N ARG A 469 34.97 -7.26 2.32
CA ARG A 469 35.18 -5.88 1.82
C ARG A 469 35.68 -4.95 2.91
N LYS A 470 35.12 -5.06 4.13
CA LYS A 470 35.53 -4.25 5.27
C LYS A 470 36.96 -4.58 5.72
N SER A 471 37.27 -5.87 5.88
CA SER A 471 38.61 -6.34 6.27
C SER A 471 39.67 -5.94 5.24
N LEU A 472 39.32 -6.00 3.94
CA LEU A 472 40.17 -5.53 2.85
C LEU A 472 40.52 -4.04 3.00
N GLY A 473 39.57 -3.20 3.39
CA GLY A 473 39.80 -1.78 3.66
C GLY A 473 40.79 -1.54 4.81
N GLU A 474 40.69 -2.32 5.89
CA GLU A 474 41.60 -2.24 7.06
C GLU A 474 43.03 -2.68 6.69
N VAL A 475 43.17 -3.74 5.88
CA VAL A 475 44.47 -4.28 5.46
C VAL A 475 45.15 -3.39 4.41
N LEU A 476 44.38 -2.78 3.49
CA LEU A 476 44.92 -2.04 2.34
C LEU A 476 45.23 -0.58 2.67
N SER A 477 44.32 0.14 3.36
CA SER A 477 44.35 1.62 3.40
C SER A 477 45.61 2.17 4.08
N GLY A 478 46.02 1.62 5.22
CA GLY A 478 47.21 2.10 5.95
C GLY A 478 48.51 1.98 5.14
N PRO A 479 48.87 0.76 4.68
CA PRO A 479 50.07 0.57 3.86
C PRO A 479 50.04 1.28 2.51
N ALA A 480 48.87 1.41 1.86
CA ALA A 480 48.73 2.11 0.58
C ALA A 480 48.99 3.62 0.73
N LEU A 481 48.41 4.28 1.74
CA LEU A 481 48.63 5.70 2.03
C LEU A 481 50.10 5.99 2.34
N ALA A 482 50.76 5.13 3.12
CA ALA A 482 52.18 5.27 3.43
C ALA A 482 53.08 5.17 2.17
N LEU A 483 52.74 4.29 1.22
CA LEU A 483 53.46 4.18 -0.06
C LEU A 483 53.22 5.42 -0.94
N LEU A 484 51.99 5.94 -0.98
CA LEU A 484 51.64 7.13 -1.76
C LEU A 484 52.26 8.42 -1.19
N GLU A 485 52.41 8.52 0.13
CA GLU A 485 53.14 9.62 0.80
C GLU A 485 54.63 9.60 0.51
N ALA A 486 55.28 8.44 0.59
CA ALA A 486 56.70 8.31 0.28
C ALA A 486 57.02 8.47 -1.23
N ALA A 487 56.08 8.08 -2.09
CA ALA A 487 56.17 8.09 -3.54
C ALA A 487 57.57 7.65 -4.07
N PRO A 488 58.00 6.41 -3.77
CA PRO A 488 59.27 5.88 -4.27
C PRO A 488 59.20 5.56 -5.77
N GLN A 489 60.35 5.43 -6.44
CA GLN A 489 60.38 5.11 -7.88
C GLN A 489 59.74 3.74 -8.21
N ASP A 490 59.69 2.82 -7.25
CA ASP A 490 59.07 1.50 -7.36
C ASP A 490 57.65 1.42 -6.73
N LEU A 491 56.95 2.56 -6.63
CA LEU A 491 55.61 2.70 -6.07
C LEU A 491 54.61 1.67 -6.63
N TRP A 492 54.47 1.62 -7.96
CA TRP A 492 53.42 0.86 -8.63
C TRP A 492 53.57 -0.66 -8.50
N PRO A 493 54.76 -1.27 -8.67
CA PRO A 493 54.98 -2.69 -8.35
C PRO A 493 54.65 -3.05 -6.88
N ARG A 494 54.96 -2.15 -5.93
CA ARG A 494 54.65 -2.38 -4.50
C ARG A 494 53.15 -2.32 -4.21
N LEU A 495 52.43 -1.40 -4.85
CA LEU A 495 50.96 -1.31 -4.73
C LEU A 495 50.28 -2.55 -5.33
N ALA A 496 50.69 -3.02 -6.52
CA ALA A 496 50.14 -4.22 -7.13
C ALA A 496 50.35 -5.49 -6.28
N SER A 497 51.54 -5.63 -5.67
CA SER A 497 51.85 -6.72 -4.74
C SER A 497 51.03 -6.65 -3.45
N LEU A 498 50.77 -5.44 -2.94
CA LEU A 498 49.94 -5.23 -1.75
C LEU A 498 48.49 -5.66 -2.00
N CYS A 499 47.89 -5.21 -3.11
CA CYS A 499 46.52 -5.58 -3.51
C CYS A 499 46.37 -7.09 -3.68
N SER A 500 47.29 -7.74 -4.40
CA SER A 500 47.24 -9.19 -4.65
C SER A 500 47.30 -10.02 -3.35
N ARG A 501 48.14 -9.59 -2.39
CA ARG A 501 48.24 -10.26 -1.07
C ARG A 501 46.99 -10.03 -0.21
N ALA A 502 46.45 -8.82 -0.21
CA ALA A 502 45.25 -8.48 0.54
C ALA A 502 44.03 -9.27 0.03
N ILE A 503 43.81 -9.32 -1.28
CA ILE A 503 42.75 -10.09 -1.92
C ILE A 503 42.90 -11.59 -1.59
N SER A 504 44.10 -12.15 -1.74
CA SER A 504 44.34 -13.57 -1.46
C SER A 504 44.06 -13.95 -0.01
N SER A 505 44.47 -13.11 0.94
CA SER A 505 44.25 -13.32 2.37
C SER A 505 42.76 -13.26 2.73
N VAL A 506 42.04 -12.28 2.22
CA VAL A 506 40.59 -12.11 2.49
C VAL A 506 39.79 -13.22 1.82
N ASN A 507 40.11 -13.56 0.57
CA ASN A 507 39.42 -14.63 -0.17
C ASN A 507 39.58 -15.99 0.53
N GLN A 508 40.77 -16.30 1.06
CA GLN A 508 40.99 -17.52 1.85
C GLN A 508 40.13 -17.55 3.12
N ALA A 509 40.08 -16.44 3.87
CA ALA A 509 39.26 -16.33 5.07
C ALA A 509 37.75 -16.48 4.76
N SER A 510 37.28 -15.89 3.65
CA SER A 510 35.89 -16.03 3.18
C SER A 510 35.56 -17.46 2.76
N HIS A 511 36.47 -18.16 2.09
CA HIS A 511 36.30 -19.58 1.75
C HIS A 511 36.23 -20.48 2.99
N GLU A 512 37.06 -20.23 4.00
CA GLU A 512 37.05 -20.98 5.26
C GLU A 512 35.78 -20.71 6.09
N ALA A 513 35.25 -19.49 6.05
CA ALA A 513 34.01 -19.11 6.73
C ALA A 513 32.77 -19.78 6.10
N LEU A 514 32.76 -19.94 4.77
CA LEU A 514 31.67 -20.57 4.01
C LEU A 514 31.87 -22.07 3.79
N ALA A 515 32.90 -22.67 4.41
CA ALA A 515 33.14 -24.11 4.36
C ALA A 515 31.97 -24.85 5.02
N GLY A 516 31.09 -25.46 4.21
CA GLY A 516 29.88 -26.15 4.68
C GLY A 516 28.58 -25.75 3.97
N TYR A 517 28.58 -24.61 3.25
CA TYR A 517 27.43 -24.09 2.50
C TYR A 517 27.34 -24.61 1.05
N ALA A 518 28.25 -25.51 0.65
CA ALA A 518 28.31 -26.11 -0.69
C ALA A 518 28.20 -25.08 -1.84
N LEU A 519 29.07 -24.07 -1.81
CA LEU A 519 29.16 -23.07 -2.87
C LEU A 519 29.56 -23.72 -4.20
N SER A 520 28.87 -23.34 -5.28
CA SER A 520 29.22 -23.68 -6.65
C SER A 520 30.48 -22.94 -7.12
N SER A 521 31.12 -23.42 -8.19
CA SER A 521 32.30 -22.79 -8.78
C SER A 521 32.01 -21.37 -9.28
N GLU A 522 30.81 -21.13 -9.80
CA GLU A 522 30.39 -19.80 -10.27
C GLU A 522 30.15 -18.82 -9.11
N GLU A 523 29.52 -19.26 -8.01
CA GLU A 523 29.34 -18.42 -6.81
C GLU A 523 30.69 -18.01 -6.20
N GLN A 524 31.66 -18.93 -6.16
CA GLN A 524 33.02 -18.64 -5.68
C GLN A 524 33.75 -17.64 -6.58
N LYS A 525 33.62 -17.78 -7.89
CA LYS A 525 34.21 -16.87 -8.87
C LYS A 525 33.59 -15.47 -8.77
N GLY A 526 32.27 -15.38 -8.63
CA GLY A 526 31.56 -14.11 -8.45
C GLY A 526 31.97 -13.39 -7.17
N MET A 527 32.08 -14.11 -6.03
CA MET A 527 32.56 -13.53 -4.77
C MET A 527 33.97 -12.97 -4.90
N ARG A 528 34.88 -13.71 -5.55
CA ARG A 528 36.24 -13.25 -5.79
C ARG A 528 36.29 -11.99 -6.67
N GLN A 529 35.49 -11.94 -7.75
CA GLN A 529 35.39 -10.76 -8.61
C GLN A 529 34.89 -9.53 -7.83
N GLN A 530 33.91 -9.70 -6.94
CA GLN A 530 33.41 -8.61 -6.09
C GLN A 530 34.48 -8.11 -5.11
N LEU A 531 35.31 -8.99 -4.55
CA LEU A 531 36.43 -8.60 -3.69
C LEU A 531 37.57 -7.92 -4.49
N GLU A 532 37.85 -8.38 -5.71
CA GLU A 532 38.82 -7.76 -6.62
C GLU A 532 38.38 -6.34 -7.01
N GLN A 533 37.11 -6.17 -7.38
CA GLN A 533 36.52 -4.86 -7.67
C GLN A 533 36.55 -3.93 -6.45
N ALA A 534 36.16 -4.42 -5.26
CA ALA A 534 36.22 -3.62 -4.03
C ALA A 534 37.66 -3.19 -3.68
N CYS A 535 38.66 -4.03 -3.98
CA CYS A 535 40.07 -3.67 -3.80
C CYS A 535 40.47 -2.52 -4.72
N GLN A 536 40.02 -2.58 -5.98
CA GLN A 536 40.33 -1.61 -7.01
C GLN A 536 39.66 -0.27 -6.72
N GLU A 537 38.35 -0.25 -6.46
CA GLU A 537 37.59 0.95 -6.04
C GLU A 537 38.28 1.68 -4.87
N ARG A 538 38.75 0.91 -3.88
CA ARG A 538 39.42 1.46 -2.71
C ARG A 538 40.80 2.01 -3.04
N LEU A 539 41.57 1.33 -3.89
CA LEU A 539 42.87 1.81 -4.33
C LEU A 539 42.73 3.09 -5.16
N ASP A 540 41.76 3.13 -6.09
CA ASP A 540 41.50 4.28 -6.96
C ASP A 540 41.13 5.51 -6.14
N SER A 541 40.30 5.35 -5.10
CA SER A 541 40.00 6.43 -4.15
C SER A 541 41.26 7.02 -3.49
N HIS A 542 42.18 6.17 -3.02
CA HIS A 542 43.45 6.63 -2.44
C HIS A 542 44.38 7.28 -3.48
N LEU A 543 44.38 6.79 -4.72
CA LEU A 543 45.15 7.36 -5.82
C LEU A 543 44.63 8.75 -6.21
N GLN A 544 43.31 8.94 -6.26
CA GLN A 544 42.69 10.24 -6.53
C GLN A 544 42.97 11.26 -5.41
N GLU A 545 42.91 10.84 -4.14
CA GLU A 545 43.30 11.70 -3.00
C GLU A 545 44.78 12.14 -3.10
N ALA A 546 45.67 11.21 -3.46
CA ALA A 546 47.08 11.52 -3.70
C ALA A 546 47.28 12.49 -4.88
N ALA A 547 46.46 12.38 -5.93
CA ALA A 547 46.49 13.26 -7.09
C ALA A 547 45.96 14.68 -6.77
N HIS A 548 44.88 14.79 -5.99
CA HIS A 548 44.36 16.10 -5.53
C HIS A 548 45.36 16.85 -4.64
N THR A 549 46.15 16.13 -3.84
CA THR A 549 47.18 16.71 -2.97
C THR A 549 48.55 16.89 -3.64
N LEU A 550 48.65 16.62 -4.94
CA LEU A 550 49.91 16.57 -5.68
C LEU A 550 50.72 17.87 -5.66
N LEU A 551 50.06 19.04 -5.76
CA LEU A 551 50.74 20.33 -5.68
C LEU A 551 51.47 20.53 -4.36
N GLY A 552 50.85 20.13 -3.23
CA GLY A 552 51.48 20.17 -1.91
C GLY A 552 52.69 19.25 -1.85
N ARG A 553 52.54 18.00 -2.33
CA ARG A 553 53.62 17.01 -2.39
C ARG A 553 54.80 17.47 -3.26
N MET A 554 54.52 18.14 -4.38
CA MET A 554 55.54 18.76 -5.23
C MET A 554 56.31 19.86 -4.50
N LYS A 555 55.63 20.70 -3.70
CA LYS A 555 56.27 21.74 -2.87
C LYS A 555 57.13 21.13 -1.77
N ASP A 556 56.66 20.06 -1.14
CA ASP A 556 57.41 19.35 -0.09
C ASP A 556 58.66 18.70 -0.66
N ARG A 557 58.54 18.01 -1.80
CA ARG A 557 59.69 17.42 -2.52
C ARG A 557 60.67 18.51 -2.97
N PHE A 558 60.18 19.64 -3.48
CA PHE A 558 61.02 20.78 -3.82
C PHE A 558 61.76 21.32 -2.59
N THR A 559 61.06 21.55 -1.49
CA THR A 559 61.62 22.09 -0.23
C THR A 559 62.64 21.14 0.38
N GLN A 560 62.38 19.83 0.33
CA GLN A 560 63.32 18.80 0.78
C GLN A 560 64.66 18.89 0.02
N HIS A 561 64.63 19.06 -1.30
CA HIS A 561 65.85 19.16 -2.11
C HIS A 561 66.46 20.57 -2.14
N PHE A 562 65.65 21.62 -2.07
CA PHE A 562 66.07 23.02 -2.19
C PHE A 562 66.59 23.58 -0.86
N SER A 563 65.82 23.39 0.21
CA SER A 563 66.08 24.00 1.52
C SER A 563 66.93 23.13 2.44
N ARG A 564 67.23 21.88 2.06
CA ARG A 564 68.12 20.99 2.83
C ARG A 564 69.34 20.57 2.04
N ASP A 565 70.43 20.30 2.74
CA ASP A 565 71.68 19.79 2.17
C ASP A 565 71.73 18.25 2.08
N GLU A 566 72.86 17.69 1.64
CA GLU A 566 73.06 16.25 1.47
C GLU A 566 73.02 15.47 2.80
N HIS A 567 73.08 16.16 3.93
CA HIS A 567 72.96 15.61 5.28
C HIS A 567 71.59 15.91 5.92
N ASN A 568 70.61 16.37 5.13
CA ASN A 568 69.25 16.67 5.56
C ASN A 568 69.15 17.84 6.57
N LEU A 569 70.20 18.67 6.65
CA LEU A 569 70.24 19.88 7.49
C LEU A 569 69.73 21.09 6.71
N PRO A 570 69.13 22.11 7.37
CA PRO A 570 68.74 23.35 6.71
C PRO A 570 69.93 24.02 5.98
N ARG A 571 69.75 24.27 4.69
CA ARG A 571 70.80 24.76 3.79
C ARG A 571 71.10 26.24 4.06
N VAL A 572 72.37 26.55 4.30
CA VAL A 572 72.85 27.93 4.46
C VAL A 572 73.23 28.54 3.10
N TRP A 573 72.66 29.69 2.76
CA TRP A 573 72.85 30.37 1.48
C TRP A 573 74.14 31.20 1.44
N GLY A 574 75.30 30.52 1.42
CA GLY A 574 76.62 31.14 1.35
C GLY A 574 76.97 31.76 -0.02
N THR A 575 78.06 32.54 -0.08
CA THR A 575 78.51 33.24 -1.30
C THR A 575 78.94 32.32 -2.44
N ARG A 576 79.31 31.07 -2.13
CA ARG A 576 79.73 30.02 -3.09
C ARG A 576 78.57 29.14 -3.59
N THR A 577 77.37 29.28 -3.02
CA THR A 577 76.22 28.43 -3.35
C THR A 577 75.63 28.83 -4.71
N LYS A 578 75.61 27.89 -5.66
CA LYS A 578 75.03 28.08 -7.00
C LYS A 578 73.52 27.81 -6.97
N ILE A 579 72.75 28.82 -6.55
CA ILE A 579 71.28 28.73 -6.43
C ILE A 579 70.61 28.21 -7.72
N PRO A 580 70.96 28.67 -8.95
CA PRO A 580 70.28 28.20 -10.17
C PRO A 580 70.41 26.70 -10.44
N VAL A 581 71.55 26.09 -10.09
CA VAL A 581 71.79 24.65 -10.29
C VAL A 581 70.96 23.83 -9.30
N ILE A 582 70.86 24.30 -8.06
CA ILE A 582 70.05 23.66 -7.01
C ILE A 582 68.56 23.79 -7.37
N THR A 583 68.12 24.96 -7.83
CA THR A 583 66.74 25.19 -8.31
C THR A 583 66.37 24.24 -9.44
N SER A 584 67.25 24.07 -10.44
CA SER A 584 67.01 23.15 -11.56
C SER A 584 66.88 21.70 -11.09
N LYS A 585 67.77 21.23 -10.20
CA LYS A 585 67.72 19.88 -9.62
C LYS A 585 66.47 19.66 -8.76
N SER A 586 66.07 20.63 -7.94
CA SER A 586 64.86 20.54 -7.11
C SER A 586 63.57 20.59 -7.91
N ARG A 587 63.53 21.36 -9.01
CA ARG A 587 62.39 21.38 -9.94
C ARG A 587 62.28 20.08 -10.72
N LEU A 588 63.40 19.48 -11.13
CA LEU A 588 63.40 18.16 -11.77
C LEU A 588 62.79 17.08 -10.87
N ALA A 589 63.19 17.02 -9.59
CA ALA A 589 62.62 16.07 -8.63
C ALA A 589 61.10 16.25 -8.40
N ALA A 590 60.58 17.48 -8.51
CA ALA A 590 59.15 17.74 -8.45
C ALA A 590 58.42 17.35 -9.75
N ALA A 591 59.07 17.50 -10.92
CA ALA A 591 58.52 17.07 -12.20
C ALA A 591 58.45 15.54 -12.32
N GLU A 592 59.45 14.82 -11.80
CA GLU A 592 59.45 13.35 -11.72
C GLU A 592 58.29 12.83 -10.86
N LEU A 593 57.98 13.51 -9.75
CA LEU A 593 56.83 13.18 -8.91
C LEU A 593 55.49 13.43 -9.63
N LEU A 594 55.37 14.56 -10.34
CA LEU A 594 54.21 14.87 -11.18
C LEU A 594 54.01 13.81 -12.27
N ALA A 595 55.09 13.33 -12.89
CA ALA A 595 55.05 12.27 -13.88
C ALA A 595 54.70 10.89 -13.29
N LEU A 596 55.10 10.63 -12.04
CA LEU A 596 54.82 9.37 -11.35
C LEU A 596 53.33 9.23 -11.00
N LEU A 597 52.65 10.34 -10.71
CA LEU A 597 51.25 10.42 -10.28
C LEU A 597 50.29 11.00 -11.33
N ALA A 598 50.71 11.07 -12.60
CA ALA A 598 49.85 11.53 -13.70
C ALA A 598 48.92 10.42 -14.23
N VAL A 599 49.34 9.16 -14.16
CA VAL A 599 48.66 8.00 -14.76
C VAL A 599 48.83 6.78 -13.88
N ASP A 600 47.78 5.97 -13.77
CA ASP A 600 47.84 4.65 -13.14
C ASP A 600 48.71 3.68 -13.95
N ARG A 601 49.88 3.34 -13.41
CA ARG A 601 50.87 2.48 -14.08
C ARG A 601 50.64 0.98 -13.82
N ILE A 602 49.63 0.59 -13.04
CA ILE A 602 49.26 -0.83 -12.83
C ILE A 602 48.56 -1.37 -14.07
N HIS A 603 47.66 -0.57 -14.65
CA HIS A 603 46.80 -0.98 -15.76
C HIS A 603 47.17 -0.32 -17.10
N ALA A 604 47.90 0.80 -17.09
CA ALA A 604 48.28 1.50 -18.33
C ALA A 604 49.37 0.78 -19.14
N PRO A 605 49.36 0.90 -20.50
CA PRO A 605 50.40 0.34 -21.36
C PRO A 605 51.77 0.96 -21.09
N LYS A 606 52.81 0.13 -20.94
CA LYS A 606 54.17 0.58 -20.59
C LYS A 606 54.74 1.61 -21.57
N ASP A 607 54.47 1.48 -22.86
CA ASP A 607 54.97 2.39 -23.89
C ASP A 607 54.33 3.80 -23.79
N ALA A 608 53.04 3.86 -23.43
CA ALA A 608 52.34 5.13 -23.24
C ALA A 608 52.80 5.86 -21.97
N VAL A 609 53.05 5.12 -20.88
CA VAL A 609 53.59 5.65 -19.61
C VAL A 609 54.96 6.33 -19.80
N VAL A 610 55.83 5.75 -20.63
CA VAL A 610 57.15 6.34 -20.95
C VAL A 610 57.01 7.65 -21.73
N GLY A 611 55.99 7.76 -22.59
CA GLY A 611 55.64 9.01 -23.29
C GLY A 611 55.21 10.12 -22.34
N VAL A 612 54.32 9.80 -21.39
CA VAL A 612 53.86 10.75 -20.34
C VAL A 612 55.02 11.24 -19.48
N GLU A 613 55.90 10.32 -19.04
CA GLU A 613 57.04 10.67 -18.20
C GLU A 613 58.00 11.62 -18.90
N ARG A 614 58.32 11.35 -20.18
CA ARG A 614 59.19 12.22 -21.00
C ARG A 614 58.57 13.61 -21.21
N ALA A 615 57.26 13.67 -21.45
CA ALA A 615 56.55 14.93 -21.68
C ALA A 615 56.53 15.81 -20.42
N VAL A 616 56.14 15.25 -19.28
CA VAL A 616 56.03 15.97 -18.00
C VAL A 616 57.40 16.40 -17.47
N VAL A 617 58.43 15.53 -17.54
CA VAL A 617 59.79 15.87 -17.11
C VAL A 617 60.41 16.95 -18.01
N GLY A 618 60.03 17.00 -19.30
CA GLY A 618 60.45 18.03 -20.25
C GLY A 618 60.05 19.46 -19.86
N LEU A 619 59.01 19.64 -19.03
CA LEU A 619 58.60 20.95 -18.49
C LEU A 619 59.66 21.59 -17.58
N ALA A 620 60.49 20.77 -16.91
CA ALA A 620 61.58 21.26 -16.07
C ALA A 620 62.79 21.76 -16.88
N ALA A 621 63.01 21.20 -18.07
CA ALA A 621 64.13 21.55 -18.94
C ALA A 621 63.94 22.88 -19.69
N THR A 622 62.70 23.24 -20.04
CA THR A 622 62.35 24.43 -20.84
C THR A 622 62.27 25.74 -20.04
N SER A 623 62.26 25.67 -18.71
CA SER A 623 62.11 26.85 -17.82
C SER A 623 63.34 27.77 -17.75
N GLY A 624 64.44 27.46 -18.44
CA GLY A 624 65.69 28.23 -18.43
C GLY A 624 65.83 29.32 -19.52
N GLN A 625 64.93 29.40 -20.51
CA GLN A 625 65.11 30.25 -21.70
C GLN A 625 64.02 31.33 -21.93
N LEU A 626 63.01 31.44 -21.06
CA LEU A 626 61.86 32.33 -21.27
C LEU A 626 62.08 33.83 -20.91
N ARG A 627 63.31 34.33 -21.01
CA ARG A 627 63.63 35.76 -20.89
C ARG A 627 64.49 36.26 -22.03
N THR A 628 63.99 36.17 -23.26
CA THR A 628 64.24 37.11 -24.37
C THR A 628 63.47 36.63 -25.59
N VAL A 629 62.65 37.53 -26.15
CA VAL A 629 62.18 37.66 -27.55
C VAL A 629 60.67 37.97 -27.54
N SER A 630 60.39 39.27 -27.48
CA SER A 630 59.27 39.88 -28.19
C SER A 630 59.80 40.41 -29.53
N SER A 631 58.88 40.48 -30.51
CA SER A 631 58.92 41.11 -31.84
C SER A 631 59.31 40.27 -33.06
N ASP A 632 58.32 40.22 -33.96
CA ASP A 632 58.35 40.04 -35.42
C ASP A 632 57.77 38.75 -36.02
N LEU A 633 56.62 38.98 -36.69
CA LEU A 633 55.89 38.13 -37.62
C LEU A 633 56.63 38.03 -38.96
N GLY A 634 56.60 36.86 -39.60
CA GLY A 634 56.70 36.77 -41.07
C GLY A 634 57.26 35.48 -41.67
N GLN A 635 56.37 34.75 -42.36
CA GLN A 635 56.58 33.90 -43.55
C GLN A 635 57.24 32.50 -43.44
N ALA A 636 56.52 31.52 -44.02
CA ALA A 636 56.98 30.19 -44.44
C ALA A 636 57.68 30.28 -45.84
N PRO A 637 58.38 29.25 -46.41
CA PRO A 637 57.88 27.88 -46.61
C PRO A 637 58.90 26.72 -46.50
N ALA A 638 58.38 25.52 -46.73
CA ALA A 638 58.95 24.17 -46.54
C ALA A 638 60.16 23.77 -47.40
N SER A 639 60.95 22.79 -46.91
CA SER A 639 61.57 21.72 -47.72
C SER A 639 62.05 20.55 -46.83
N SER A 640 62.32 19.42 -47.48
CA SER A 640 62.12 18.03 -47.05
C SER A 640 63.35 17.26 -46.53
N SER A 641 63.04 16.15 -45.85
CA SER A 641 63.74 14.84 -45.80
C SER A 641 65.13 14.74 -45.12
N SER A 642 65.21 14.04 -43.99
CA SER A 642 65.63 12.61 -43.94
C SER A 642 65.98 12.16 -42.50
N SER A 643 65.72 10.88 -42.27
CA SER A 643 65.88 10.06 -41.06
C SER A 643 67.20 10.20 -40.27
N SER A 644 67.12 10.28 -38.94
CA SER A 644 67.82 9.39 -38.00
C SER A 644 67.58 9.76 -36.53
N VAL A 645 67.27 8.74 -35.73
CA VAL A 645 67.51 8.59 -34.28
C VAL A 645 67.79 9.88 -33.50
N GLY A 646 66.75 10.45 -32.89
CA GLY A 646 66.85 11.58 -31.97
C GLY A 646 65.50 12.27 -31.81
N GLY A 647 64.70 11.86 -30.82
CA GLY A 647 63.40 12.47 -30.56
C GLY A 647 63.56 13.96 -30.24
N HIS A 648 62.99 14.82 -31.08
CA HIS A 648 63.08 16.26 -30.96
C HIS A 648 62.27 16.76 -29.73
N PRO A 649 62.66 17.87 -29.08
CA PRO A 649 61.88 18.49 -28.00
C PRO A 649 60.44 18.90 -28.39
N GLN A 650 60.13 18.90 -29.68
CA GLN A 650 58.83 19.23 -30.24
C GLN A 650 57.77 18.15 -29.98
N ASP A 651 58.11 16.86 -30.04
CA ASP A 651 57.16 15.75 -29.80
C ASP A 651 56.65 15.70 -28.34
N ALA A 652 57.48 16.14 -27.39
CA ALA A 652 57.13 16.22 -25.97
C ALA A 652 56.18 17.40 -25.65
N LEU A 653 56.27 18.48 -26.44
CA LEU A 653 55.39 19.64 -26.30
C LEU A 653 54.01 19.35 -26.91
N ASP A 654 53.95 18.57 -27.99
CA ASP A 654 52.71 18.12 -28.64
C ASP A 654 51.88 17.15 -27.79
N MET A 655 52.51 16.33 -26.94
CA MET A 655 51.77 15.48 -25.99
C MET A 655 51.11 16.28 -24.85
N LEU A 656 51.69 17.41 -24.43
CA LEU A 656 51.13 18.27 -23.38
C LEU A 656 50.11 19.29 -23.92
N THR A 657 49.94 19.38 -25.24
CA THR A 657 48.89 20.16 -25.90
C THR A 657 47.70 19.31 -26.30
N ALA A 658 47.81 17.97 -26.24
CA ALA A 658 46.72 17.05 -26.45
C ALA A 658 45.61 17.19 -25.38
N SER A 659 44.37 16.92 -25.78
CA SER A 659 43.21 16.91 -24.87
C SER A 659 43.27 15.74 -23.88
N GLU A 660 43.82 14.60 -24.30
CA GLU A 660 43.96 13.37 -23.53
C GLU A 660 45.35 12.75 -23.72
N TRP A 661 45.76 11.86 -22.81
CA TRP A 661 47.02 11.13 -22.96
C TRP A 661 46.91 10.09 -24.10
N PRO A 662 47.73 10.16 -25.15
CA PRO A 662 47.65 9.21 -26.27
C PRO A 662 47.91 7.77 -25.81
N GLY A 663 46.95 6.87 -26.04
CA GLY A 663 47.09 5.44 -25.71
C GLY A 663 46.79 5.06 -24.26
N ILE A 664 46.21 5.95 -23.45
CA ILE A 664 45.77 5.67 -22.08
C ILE A 664 44.25 5.88 -21.98
N SER A 665 43.53 4.89 -21.44
CA SER A 665 42.09 5.01 -21.20
C SER A 665 41.79 6.09 -20.13
N PRO A 666 40.71 6.88 -20.28
CA PRO A 666 40.31 7.88 -19.28
C PRO A 666 40.22 7.34 -17.84
N ALA A 667 39.85 6.07 -17.67
CA ALA A 667 39.75 5.40 -16.36
C ALA A 667 41.09 5.27 -15.61
N HIS A 668 42.22 5.38 -16.31
CA HIS A 668 43.58 5.27 -15.73
C HIS A 668 44.31 6.61 -15.66
N VAL A 669 43.63 7.71 -15.99
CA VAL A 669 44.20 9.06 -15.93
C VAL A 669 43.96 9.66 -14.54
N LEU A 670 45.04 9.97 -13.82
CA LEU A 670 44.97 10.66 -12.53
C LEU A 670 45.07 12.18 -12.70
N GLN A 671 45.82 12.64 -13.70
CA GLN A 671 45.93 14.05 -14.07
C GLN A 671 46.00 14.16 -15.60
N THR A 672 45.16 15.02 -16.19
CA THR A 672 45.16 15.25 -17.64
C THR A 672 46.39 16.07 -18.08
N PRO A 673 46.75 16.06 -19.38
CA PRO A 673 47.86 16.89 -19.89
C PRO A 673 47.72 18.38 -19.56
N SER A 674 46.49 18.90 -19.59
CA SER A 674 46.18 20.30 -19.26
C SER A 674 46.30 20.59 -17.76
N GLN A 675 45.88 19.65 -16.90
CA GLN A 675 46.04 19.74 -15.44
C GLN A 675 47.51 19.69 -15.04
N CYS A 676 48.31 18.77 -15.61
CA CYS A 676 49.76 18.69 -15.37
C CYS A 676 50.46 20.02 -15.70
N ARG A 677 50.08 20.68 -16.81
CA ARG A 677 50.60 22.00 -17.17
C ARG A 677 50.21 23.09 -16.17
N THR A 678 48.95 23.10 -15.74
CA THR A 678 48.44 24.10 -14.80
C THR A 678 49.10 23.94 -13.42
N LEU A 679 49.19 22.71 -12.92
CA LEU A 679 49.92 22.36 -11.69
C LEU A 679 51.38 22.76 -11.77
N TRP A 680 52.05 22.47 -12.91
CA TRP A 680 53.44 22.86 -13.12
C TRP A 680 53.64 24.37 -13.10
N ARG A 681 52.77 25.14 -13.78
CA ARG A 681 52.85 26.62 -13.76
C ARG A 681 52.66 27.19 -12.35
N HIS A 682 51.67 26.68 -11.62
CA HIS A 682 51.40 27.10 -10.26
C HIS A 682 52.59 26.78 -9.34
N PHE A 683 53.13 25.56 -9.45
CA PHE A 683 54.34 25.16 -8.73
C PHE A 683 55.56 26.03 -9.07
N VAL A 684 55.79 26.36 -10.35
CA VAL A 684 56.91 27.21 -10.77
C VAL A 684 56.80 28.60 -10.15
N SER A 685 55.61 29.22 -10.21
CA SER A 685 55.32 30.51 -9.58
C SER A 685 55.60 30.49 -8.08
N ASP A 686 55.11 29.47 -7.37
CA ASP A 686 55.30 29.33 -5.92
C ASP A 686 56.78 29.09 -5.55
N SER A 687 57.48 28.24 -6.31
CA SER A 687 58.90 27.97 -6.10
C SER A 687 59.78 29.21 -6.36
N GLU A 688 59.34 30.12 -7.24
CA GLU A 688 60.08 31.31 -7.60
C GLU A 688 60.21 32.29 -6.43
N LEU A 689 59.18 32.39 -5.58
CA LEU A 689 59.23 33.16 -4.34
C LEU A 689 60.35 32.63 -3.41
N SER A 690 60.43 31.32 -3.20
CA SER A 690 61.47 30.70 -2.37
C SER A 690 62.87 30.89 -2.96
N VAL A 691 63.01 30.84 -4.29
CA VAL A 691 64.27 31.11 -4.98
C VAL A 691 64.69 32.58 -4.85
N GLN A 692 63.75 33.52 -5.03
CA GLN A 692 64.00 34.95 -4.85
C GLN A 692 64.40 35.27 -3.41
N GLN A 693 63.74 34.67 -2.42
CA GLN A 693 64.12 34.78 -1.01
C GLN A 693 65.54 34.26 -0.76
N ALA A 694 65.88 33.07 -1.26
CA ALA A 694 67.24 32.53 -1.16
C ALA A 694 68.30 33.45 -1.80
N MET A 695 67.99 34.05 -2.96
CA MET A 695 68.86 35.03 -3.62
C MET A 695 68.99 36.33 -2.82
N ALA A 696 67.89 36.84 -2.25
CA ALA A 696 67.89 38.01 -1.38
C ALA A 696 68.66 37.75 -0.08
N THR A 697 68.54 36.57 0.53
CA THR A 697 69.33 36.15 1.69
C THR A 697 70.81 36.04 1.34
N GLN A 698 71.16 35.52 0.16
CA GLN A 698 72.55 35.48 -0.31
C GLN A 698 73.11 36.89 -0.52
N GLN A 699 72.32 37.82 -1.08
CA GLN A 699 72.68 39.24 -1.23
C GLN A 699 72.81 39.96 0.11
N ALA A 700 71.88 39.70 1.05
CA ALA A 700 71.92 40.23 2.41
C ALA A 700 73.13 39.70 3.19
N THR A 701 73.50 38.43 3.02
CA THR A 701 74.71 37.84 3.62
C THR A 701 75.98 38.46 3.02
N ARG A 702 75.99 38.76 1.72
CA ARG A 702 77.06 39.54 1.07
C ARG A 702 77.15 40.96 1.64
N ALA A 703 76.02 41.64 1.83
CA ALA A 703 75.96 43.00 2.38
C ALA A 703 76.27 43.07 3.89
N ALA A 704 75.88 42.05 4.66
CA ALA A 704 76.09 41.95 6.10
C ALA A 704 77.56 41.69 6.47
N SER A 705 78.37 41.16 5.54
CA SER A 705 79.82 41.07 5.74
C SER A 705 80.53 42.43 5.91
N ASN A 706 79.83 43.55 5.68
CA ASN A 706 80.38 44.91 5.72
C ASN A 706 79.65 45.90 6.65
N ARG A 707 78.76 45.48 7.57
CA ARG A 707 78.12 46.41 8.52
C ARG A 707 78.02 45.83 9.94
N MET A 708 78.57 46.55 10.92
CA MET A 708 78.34 46.26 12.34
C MET A 708 76.88 46.54 12.72
N PRO A 709 76.32 45.82 13.72
CA PRO A 709 74.97 46.07 14.23
C PRO A 709 74.80 47.51 14.75
N PRO A 710 73.62 48.12 14.62
CA PRO A 710 73.37 49.47 15.11
C PRO A 710 73.52 49.55 16.64
N VAL A 711 74.15 50.63 17.10
CA VAL A 711 74.62 50.81 18.50
C VAL A 711 73.51 50.64 19.54
N TRP A 712 72.25 50.92 19.20
CA TRP A 712 71.11 50.75 20.13
C TRP A 712 70.84 49.27 20.46
N ALA A 713 71.10 48.33 19.55
CA ALA A 713 70.92 46.91 19.80
C ALA A 713 72.03 46.36 20.71
N LEU A 714 73.26 46.88 20.58
CA LEU A 714 74.37 46.58 21.48
C LEU A 714 74.13 47.20 22.88
N ALA A 715 73.54 48.40 22.94
CA ALA A 715 73.16 49.03 24.21
C ALA A 715 72.03 48.29 24.92
N ALA A 716 71.02 47.80 24.19
CA ALA A 716 69.91 47.03 24.77
C ALA A 716 70.39 45.67 25.34
N ILE A 717 71.31 44.99 24.65
CA ILE A 717 71.94 43.76 25.15
C ILE A 717 72.83 44.04 26.37
N GLY A 718 73.53 45.17 26.39
CA GLY A 718 74.39 45.58 27.51
C GLY A 718 73.64 45.98 28.79
N VAL A 719 72.41 46.50 28.67
CA VAL A 719 71.62 46.95 29.84
C VAL A 719 70.76 45.82 30.42
N LEU A 720 70.19 44.94 29.59
CA LEU A 720 69.23 43.94 30.05
C LEU A 720 69.86 42.59 30.38
N GLY A 721 71.01 42.24 29.79
CA GLY A 721 71.51 40.86 29.79
C GLY A 721 70.83 40.01 28.73
N PHE A 722 71.60 39.15 28.05
CA PHE A 722 71.11 38.37 26.91
C PHE A 722 70.00 37.39 27.30
N ASN A 723 70.03 36.87 28.54
CA ASN A 723 69.06 35.90 29.02
C ASN A 723 67.72 36.55 29.37
N GLU A 724 67.72 37.75 29.94
CA GLU A 724 66.50 38.50 30.24
C GLU A 724 65.81 38.99 28.96
N ALA A 725 66.56 39.41 27.94
CA ALA A 725 66.00 39.82 26.66
C ALA A 725 65.31 38.65 25.93
N VAL A 726 65.90 37.45 25.99
CA VAL A 726 65.30 36.23 25.43
C VAL A 726 64.11 35.76 26.28
N ALA A 727 64.19 35.83 27.61
CA ALA A 727 63.08 35.45 28.49
C ALA A 727 61.83 36.33 28.30
N VAL A 728 62.01 37.62 28.00
CA VAL A 728 60.91 38.54 27.69
C VAL A 728 60.27 38.25 26.32
N LEU A 729 61.06 37.85 25.33
CA LEU A 729 60.58 37.48 23.98
C LEU A 729 59.84 36.12 23.95
N TYR A 730 60.26 35.17 24.80
CA TYR A 730 59.65 33.84 24.89
C TYR A 730 58.52 33.72 25.91
N ASN A 731 58.32 34.72 26.76
CA ASN A 731 57.17 34.76 27.67
C ASN A 731 56.04 35.60 27.04
N PRO A 732 54.94 34.96 26.59
CA PRO A 732 53.87 35.64 25.85
C PRO A 732 53.19 36.74 26.67
N ILE A 733 53.25 36.67 28.01
CA ILE A 733 52.67 37.68 28.91
C ILE A 733 53.54 38.94 28.93
N TRP A 734 54.87 38.81 29.03
CA TRP A 734 55.77 39.96 29.03
C TRP A 734 55.85 40.65 27.67
N LEU A 735 55.79 39.87 26.59
CA LEU A 735 55.66 40.40 25.23
C LEU A 735 54.35 41.18 25.06
N MET A 736 53.23 40.66 25.55
CA MET A 736 51.94 41.37 25.58
C MET A 736 52.00 42.67 26.39
N VAL A 737 52.65 42.66 27.56
CA VAL A 737 52.80 43.85 28.41
C VAL A 737 53.67 44.91 27.71
N LEU A 738 54.77 44.52 27.07
CA LEU A 738 55.61 45.46 26.29
C LEU A 738 54.90 45.98 25.05
N LEU A 739 54.11 45.15 24.38
CA LEU A 739 53.31 45.56 23.22
C LEU A 739 52.22 46.55 23.65
N MET A 740 51.50 46.28 24.75
CA MET A 740 50.51 47.20 25.31
C MET A 740 51.15 48.51 25.80
N GLY A 741 52.31 48.44 26.46
CA GLY A 741 53.07 49.61 26.88
C GLY A 741 53.58 50.44 25.69
N GLY A 742 54.05 49.79 24.63
CA GLY A 742 54.49 50.44 23.39
C GLY A 742 53.34 51.10 22.63
N LEU A 743 52.18 50.44 22.54
CA LEU A 743 50.97 51.00 21.93
C LEU A 743 50.42 52.17 22.74
N PHE A 744 50.47 52.10 24.07
CA PHE A 744 50.10 53.20 24.95
C PHE A 744 51.02 54.41 24.76
N ALA A 745 52.35 54.19 24.74
CA ALA A 745 53.34 55.24 24.50
C ALA A 745 53.19 55.86 23.10
N TRP A 746 52.93 55.06 22.06
CA TRP A 746 52.67 55.56 20.72
C TRP A 746 51.36 56.37 20.66
N SER A 747 50.29 55.90 21.29
CA SER A 747 49.04 56.67 21.35
C SER A 747 49.22 58.00 22.09
N LEU A 748 50.07 58.05 23.13
CA LEU A 748 50.43 59.28 23.81
C LEU A 748 51.24 60.22 22.90
N TYR A 749 52.23 59.67 22.18
CA TYR A 749 53.07 60.41 21.24
C TYR A 749 52.24 61.11 20.16
N LYS A 750 51.22 60.42 19.62
CA LYS A 750 50.31 61.01 18.64
C LYS A 750 49.34 62.03 19.25
N GLU A 751 48.77 61.78 20.43
CA GLU A 751 47.82 62.70 21.07
C GLU A 751 48.49 63.98 21.58
N MET A 752 49.78 63.91 21.91
CA MET A 752 50.56 65.09 22.31
C MET A 752 51.13 65.87 21.12
N ASP A 753 50.93 65.40 19.89
CA ASP A 753 51.43 65.99 18.64
C ASP A 753 52.90 66.40 18.73
N VAL A 754 53.71 65.43 19.21
CA VAL A 754 55.11 65.65 19.60
C VAL A 754 55.93 66.17 18.41
N ASP A 755 55.62 65.71 17.20
CA ASP A 755 56.29 66.11 15.96
C ASP A 755 56.05 67.59 15.60
N ALA A 756 54.88 68.15 15.92
CA ALA A 756 54.56 69.56 15.67
C ALA A 756 55.16 70.47 16.75
N GLU A 757 55.14 70.06 18.02
CA GLU A 757 55.71 70.84 19.12
C GLU A 757 57.24 70.92 19.06
N LEU A 758 57.92 69.85 18.65
CA LEU A 758 59.38 69.83 18.48
C LEU A 758 59.87 70.77 17.36
N GLN A 759 59.02 71.16 16.41
CA GLN A 759 59.36 72.14 15.37
C GLN A 759 59.52 73.57 15.91
N HIS A 760 58.99 73.86 17.11
CA HIS A 760 59.14 75.15 17.79
C HIS A 760 60.42 75.26 18.66
N GLY A 761 61.30 74.25 18.59
CA GLY A 761 62.57 74.19 19.33
C GLY A 761 62.47 73.40 20.64
N PRO A 762 63.59 72.88 21.17
CA PRO A 762 63.57 71.86 22.23
C PRO A 762 63.08 72.38 23.59
N LEU A 763 63.37 73.64 23.94
CA LEU A 763 62.96 74.21 25.22
C LEU A 763 61.45 74.56 25.27
N PRO A 764 60.89 75.26 24.25
CA PRO A 764 59.44 75.50 24.18
C PRO A 764 58.62 74.22 24.07
N ALA A 765 59.10 73.24 23.28
CA ALA A 765 58.47 71.93 23.13
C ALA A 765 58.39 71.19 24.48
N ALA A 766 59.47 71.15 25.25
CA ALA A 766 59.48 70.44 26.54
C ALA A 766 58.48 71.04 27.55
N LEU A 767 58.37 72.38 27.60
CA LEU A 767 57.40 73.07 28.46
C LEU A 767 55.96 72.83 28.00
N SER A 768 55.69 72.94 26.69
CA SER A 768 54.36 72.69 26.09
C SER A 768 53.91 71.24 26.30
N LEU A 769 54.81 70.28 26.03
CA LEU A 769 54.56 68.84 26.22
C LEU A 769 54.35 68.50 27.70
N SER A 770 55.07 69.13 28.64
CA SER A 770 54.86 68.91 30.07
C SER A 770 53.47 69.35 30.56
N GLY A 771 52.95 70.46 30.03
CA GLY A 771 51.60 70.94 30.31
C GLY A 771 50.50 70.10 29.63
N LYS A 772 50.81 69.52 28.46
CA LYS A 772 49.89 68.66 27.70
C LYS A 772 49.91 67.20 28.15
N PHE A 773 50.95 66.74 28.84
CA PHE A 773 51.12 65.35 29.25
C PHE A 773 49.98 64.87 30.15
N LEU A 774 49.68 65.57 31.26
CA LEU A 774 48.61 65.14 32.17
C LEU A 774 47.23 65.11 31.49
N PRO A 775 46.82 66.15 30.72
CA PRO A 775 45.58 66.13 29.95
C PRO A 775 45.53 65.05 28.84
N ALA A 776 46.65 64.80 28.15
CA ALA A 776 46.74 63.78 27.10
C ALA A 776 46.68 62.37 27.69
N THR A 777 47.43 62.10 28.75
CA THR A 777 47.40 60.82 29.48
C THR A 777 46.00 60.55 30.04
N ARG A 778 45.32 61.56 30.58
CA ARG A 778 43.93 61.41 31.06
C ARG A 778 42.95 61.14 29.92
N ARG A 779 43.17 61.70 28.72
CA ARG A 779 42.37 61.44 27.50
C ARG A 779 42.64 60.07 26.88
N VAL A 780 43.90 59.63 26.84
CA VAL A 780 44.27 58.30 26.34
C VAL A 780 43.75 57.25 27.32
N ILE A 781 43.96 57.41 28.63
CA ILE A 781 43.38 56.51 29.64
C ILE A 781 41.85 56.54 29.60
N SER A 782 41.20 57.70 29.42
CA SER A 782 39.73 57.73 29.31
C SER A 782 39.23 57.09 28.02
N ARG A 783 39.91 57.24 26.88
CA ARG A 783 39.60 56.53 25.61
C ARG A 783 39.84 55.03 25.72
N THR A 784 40.93 54.61 26.36
CA THR A 784 41.25 53.20 26.57
C THR A 784 40.31 52.59 27.61
N ALA A 785 39.96 53.29 28.68
CA ALA A 785 38.98 52.85 29.68
C ALA A 785 37.55 52.84 29.14
N THR A 786 37.15 53.78 28.28
CA THR A 786 35.87 53.71 27.55
C THR A 786 35.87 52.58 26.51
N SER A 787 37.01 52.30 25.85
CA SER A 787 37.15 51.15 24.95
C SER A 787 37.14 49.81 25.69
N ILE A 788 37.74 49.74 26.88
CA ILE A 788 37.74 48.55 27.76
C ILE A 788 36.38 48.36 28.44
N MET A 789 35.69 49.44 28.84
CA MET A 789 34.28 49.36 29.25
C MET A 789 33.36 48.97 28.08
N HIS A 790 33.73 49.30 26.83
CA HIS A 790 33.08 48.78 25.62
C HIS A 790 33.41 47.32 25.29
N LEU A 791 34.48 46.75 25.87
CA LEU A 791 34.86 45.34 25.76
C LEU A 791 34.28 44.49 26.91
N GLY A 792 33.76 45.11 27.97
CA GLY A 792 33.16 44.48 29.15
C GLY A 792 31.63 44.60 29.26
N GLN A 793 30.95 45.23 28.30
CA GLN A 793 29.49 45.23 28.20
C GLN A 793 29.03 44.82 26.79
N PRO A 794 27.97 44.00 26.68
CA PRO A 794 27.55 43.32 25.45
C PRO A 794 26.77 44.24 24.49
N ASP A 795 27.35 45.38 24.10
CA ASP A 795 26.58 46.42 23.38
C ASP A 795 27.11 46.79 21.97
N THR A 796 28.17 46.17 21.46
CA THR A 796 28.60 46.33 20.05
C THR A 796 28.05 45.28 19.09
N GLN A 797 27.51 44.16 19.58
CA GLN A 797 26.58 43.34 18.79
C GLN A 797 25.18 43.99 18.70
N ARG A 798 24.84 44.87 19.66
CA ARG A 798 23.51 45.48 19.75
C ARG A 798 23.27 46.62 18.77
N GLN A 799 24.30 47.29 18.24
CA GLN A 799 24.12 48.34 17.24
C GLN A 799 24.03 47.86 15.79
N MET A 800 24.44 46.62 15.47
CA MET A 800 24.02 45.94 14.23
C MET A 800 22.70 45.17 14.40
N LEU A 801 22.33 44.80 15.63
CA LEU A 801 21.02 44.22 15.97
C LEU A 801 19.89 45.28 16.07
N HIS A 802 20.22 46.57 16.24
CA HIS A 802 19.21 47.64 16.31
C HIS A 802 18.62 48.04 14.94
N THR A 803 19.19 47.55 13.82
CA THR A 803 18.62 47.78 12.48
C THR A 803 17.60 46.71 12.06
N VAL A 804 17.36 45.68 12.88
CA VAL A 804 16.31 44.66 12.61
C VAL A 804 15.19 44.68 13.66
N GLN A 805 15.32 45.45 14.75
CA GLN A 805 14.25 45.58 15.76
C GLN A 805 13.12 46.56 15.40
N HIS A 806 13.14 47.18 14.21
CA HIS A 806 12.02 47.98 13.69
C HIS A 806 11.73 47.76 12.19
N GLN A 807 12.00 46.57 11.66
CA GLN A 807 11.17 46.10 10.54
C GLN A 807 10.03 45.32 11.16
N ALA A 808 8.91 46.00 11.39
CA ALA A 808 7.66 45.28 11.60
C ALA A 808 7.49 44.38 10.36
N PHE A 809 7.49 43.06 10.55
CA PHE A 809 7.09 42.14 9.50
C PHE A 809 5.61 42.44 9.23
N THR A 810 5.32 43.28 8.25
CA THR A 810 3.95 43.64 7.87
C THR A 810 3.51 42.80 6.68
N VAL A 811 2.20 42.71 6.47
CA VAL A 811 1.61 42.00 5.33
C VAL A 811 2.13 42.58 4.00
N GLU A 812 2.31 43.90 3.90
CA GLU A 812 2.86 44.55 2.71
C GLU A 812 4.33 44.16 2.46
N TRP A 813 5.10 44.00 3.54
CA TRP A 813 6.49 43.55 3.44
C TRP A 813 6.56 42.11 2.94
N VAL A 814 5.68 41.22 3.43
CA VAL A 814 5.62 39.83 2.95
C VAL A 814 5.20 39.76 1.48
N ALA A 815 4.23 40.56 1.05
CA ALA A 815 3.87 40.64 -0.37
C ALA A 815 5.06 41.13 -1.24
N THR A 816 5.84 42.08 -0.72
CA THR A 816 7.05 42.58 -1.39
C THR A 816 8.13 41.50 -1.50
N ILE A 817 8.38 40.73 -0.43
CA ILE A 817 9.39 39.67 -0.47
C ILE A 817 8.95 38.53 -1.39
N GLN A 818 7.68 38.13 -1.37
CA GLN A 818 7.13 37.11 -2.25
C GLN A 818 7.37 37.45 -3.73
N LYS A 819 7.09 38.71 -4.14
CA LYS A 819 7.34 39.16 -5.51
C LYS A 819 8.83 39.08 -5.88
N LYS A 820 9.73 39.52 -5.00
CA LYS A 820 11.17 39.47 -5.25
C LYS A 820 11.71 38.03 -5.31
N LEU A 821 11.19 37.14 -4.48
CA LEU A 821 11.53 35.72 -4.52
C LEU A 821 11.11 35.09 -5.85
N LEU A 822 9.88 35.36 -6.32
CA LEU A 822 9.39 34.94 -7.64
C LEU A 822 10.30 35.42 -8.77
N GLU A 823 10.69 36.69 -8.76
CA GLU A 823 11.63 37.25 -9.74
C GLU A 823 13.00 36.56 -9.68
N SER A 824 13.49 36.26 -8.47
CA SER A 824 14.81 35.64 -8.28
C SER A 824 14.90 34.21 -8.79
N THR A 825 13.79 33.45 -8.75
CA THR A 825 13.77 32.06 -9.24
C THR A 825 14.06 31.95 -10.74
N ARG A 826 13.87 33.03 -11.51
CA ARG A 826 14.16 33.09 -12.95
C ARG A 826 15.60 33.54 -13.26
N SER A 827 16.38 33.89 -12.24
CA SER A 827 17.73 34.43 -12.36
C SER A 827 18.83 33.37 -12.14
N GLY A 828 18.48 32.09 -12.14
CA GLY A 828 19.37 30.96 -11.89
C GLY A 828 19.73 30.75 -10.42
N LEU A 829 20.65 29.81 -10.15
CA LEU A 829 21.05 29.35 -8.80
C LEU A 829 21.45 30.49 -7.84
N GLY A 830 22.13 31.53 -8.32
CA GLY A 830 22.55 32.67 -7.50
C GLY A 830 21.46 33.71 -7.21
N GLY A 831 20.28 33.60 -7.84
CA GLY A 831 19.23 34.62 -7.79
C GLY A 831 18.78 34.95 -6.36
N LEU A 832 18.58 33.94 -5.52
CA LEU A 832 18.11 34.13 -4.14
C LEU A 832 19.09 34.95 -3.29
N SER A 833 20.40 34.73 -3.47
CA SER A 833 21.45 35.44 -2.71
C SER A 833 21.43 36.97 -2.95
N SER A 834 20.91 37.41 -4.10
CA SER A 834 20.73 38.82 -4.44
C SER A 834 19.55 39.48 -3.72
N VAL A 835 18.52 38.69 -3.36
CA VAL A 835 17.31 39.15 -2.66
C VAL A 835 17.48 39.06 -1.15
N LEU A 836 17.91 37.89 -0.67
CA LEU A 836 18.12 37.57 0.72
C LEU A 836 19.59 37.20 0.95
N SER A 837 20.33 38.05 1.66
CA SER A 837 21.67 37.68 2.11
C SER A 837 21.60 36.59 3.18
N ALA A 838 22.67 35.79 3.30
CA ALA A 838 22.75 34.73 4.30
C ALA A 838 22.48 35.23 5.72
N ALA A 839 22.99 36.41 6.07
CA ALA A 839 22.74 37.06 7.36
C ALA A 839 21.25 37.36 7.60
N LYS A 840 20.50 37.77 6.56
CA LYS A 840 19.05 38.03 6.67
C LYS A 840 18.27 36.74 6.85
N ILE A 841 18.58 35.70 6.08
CA ILE A 841 17.97 34.36 6.24
C ILE A 841 18.19 33.86 7.66
N CYS A 842 19.44 33.92 8.13
CA CYS A 842 19.79 33.53 9.48
C CYS A 842 19.00 34.30 10.55
N SER A 843 18.84 35.62 10.38
CA SER A 843 18.04 36.44 11.29
C SER A 843 16.54 36.09 11.27
N ILE A 844 15.99 35.75 10.10
CA ILE A 844 14.59 35.31 9.95
C ILE A 844 14.40 33.98 10.67
N LEU A 845 15.29 33.00 10.46
CA LEU A 845 15.26 31.70 11.12
C LEU A 845 15.42 31.83 12.63
N ASP A 846 16.32 32.69 13.11
CA ASP A 846 16.52 32.93 14.54
C ASP A 846 15.28 33.58 15.18
N ALA A 847 14.58 34.47 14.45
CA ALA A 847 13.32 35.07 14.90
C ALA A 847 12.18 34.04 14.93
N LEU A 848 12.06 33.23 13.87
CA LEU A 848 11.07 32.15 13.78
C LEU A 848 11.26 31.13 14.90
N GLY A 849 12.49 30.69 15.13
CA GLY A 849 12.83 29.75 16.19
C GLY A 849 12.42 30.23 17.59
N LYS A 850 12.47 31.53 17.87
CA LYS A 850 11.97 32.10 19.14
C LYS A 850 10.47 31.89 19.33
N ILE A 851 9.68 32.06 18.26
CA ILE A 851 8.22 31.85 18.29
C ILE A 851 7.93 30.36 18.46
N LEU A 852 8.46 29.52 17.57
CA LEU A 852 8.20 28.07 17.57
C LEU A 852 8.65 27.39 18.86
N LYS A 853 9.75 27.84 19.47
CA LYS A 853 10.20 27.32 20.76
C LYS A 853 9.19 27.55 21.89
N SER A 854 8.45 28.65 21.85
CA SER A 854 7.43 28.98 22.86
C SER A 854 6.09 28.29 22.62
N GLU A 855 5.85 27.82 21.40
CA GLU A 855 4.62 27.16 21.00
C GLU A 855 4.55 25.71 21.52
N PRO A 856 3.39 25.24 22.02
CA PRO A 856 3.22 23.85 22.45
C PRO A 856 3.34 22.84 21.29
N THR A 857 3.46 21.55 21.63
CA THR A 857 3.51 20.44 20.65
C THR A 857 2.24 20.35 19.82
N VAL A 858 1.08 20.65 20.42
CA VAL A 858 -0.23 20.75 19.76
C VAL A 858 -0.72 22.19 19.86
N GLN A 859 -0.98 22.83 18.72
CA GLN A 859 -1.53 24.19 18.67
C GLN A 859 -3.06 24.16 18.74
N ASP A 860 -3.67 25.00 19.56
CA ASP A 860 -5.12 25.23 19.52
C ASP A 860 -5.41 26.42 18.59
N VAL A 861 -6.15 26.15 17.51
CA VAL A 861 -6.54 27.15 16.51
C VAL A 861 -8.02 27.45 16.71
N GLU A 862 -8.29 28.55 17.41
CA GLU A 862 -9.65 28.97 17.75
C GLU A 862 -10.08 30.18 16.91
N PRO A 863 -10.94 29.99 15.89
CA PRO A 863 -11.49 31.09 15.11
C PRO A 863 -12.43 31.95 15.97
N HIS A 864 -12.20 33.26 16.00
CA HIS A 864 -12.89 34.17 16.94
C HIS A 864 -14.19 34.77 16.42
N THR A 865 -14.45 34.70 15.11
CA THR A 865 -15.67 35.23 14.48
C THR A 865 -16.29 34.18 13.56
N ALA A 866 -17.61 34.24 13.37
CA ALA A 866 -18.33 33.31 12.49
C ALA A 866 -17.89 33.40 11.01
N ASP A 867 -17.30 34.53 10.60
CA ASP A 867 -16.81 34.75 9.23
C ASP A 867 -15.34 34.30 9.03
N THR A 868 -14.72 33.71 10.05
CA THR A 868 -13.34 33.24 9.96
C THR A 868 -13.28 31.92 9.19
N THR A 869 -12.35 31.82 8.23
CA THR A 869 -12.04 30.56 7.53
C THR A 869 -10.66 30.08 7.94
N VAL A 870 -10.51 28.78 8.19
CA VAL A 870 -9.22 28.12 8.45
C VAL A 870 -8.85 27.30 7.21
N THR A 871 -7.72 27.65 6.59
CA THR A 871 -7.17 26.98 5.40
C THR A 871 -6.07 26.02 5.83
N VAL A 872 -6.29 24.72 5.63
CA VAL A 872 -5.29 23.68 5.88
C VAL A 872 -4.59 23.36 4.56
N VAL A 873 -3.28 23.55 4.55
CA VAL A 873 -2.39 23.32 3.41
C VAL A 873 -1.59 22.06 3.69
N GLY A 874 -1.60 21.12 2.76
CA GLY A 874 -0.83 19.90 2.84
C GLY A 874 0.61 20.05 2.35
N ASP A 875 1.18 18.94 1.90
CA ASP A 875 2.57 18.89 1.47
C ASP A 875 2.83 19.82 0.27
N THR A 876 4.01 20.45 0.26
CA THR A 876 4.40 21.41 -0.78
C THR A 876 5.71 21.08 -1.47
N HIS A 877 6.59 20.26 -0.85
CA HIS A 877 7.78 19.66 -1.46
C HIS A 877 8.62 20.65 -2.29
N GLY A 878 8.90 21.83 -1.73
CA GLY A 878 9.74 22.84 -2.39
C GLY A 878 9.18 23.45 -3.68
N GLN A 879 7.89 23.27 -3.97
CA GLN A 879 7.20 23.83 -5.14
C GLN A 879 6.74 25.29 -4.93
N PHE A 880 7.70 26.19 -4.73
CA PHE A 880 7.46 27.60 -4.36
C PHE A 880 6.44 28.35 -5.23
N HIS A 881 6.42 28.08 -6.54
CA HIS A 881 5.54 28.75 -7.50
C HIS A 881 4.08 28.37 -7.28
N ASP A 882 3.84 27.09 -6.99
CA ASP A 882 2.52 26.54 -6.72
C ASP A 882 2.01 27.04 -5.37
N VAL A 883 2.88 27.22 -4.37
CA VAL A 883 2.54 27.87 -3.09
C VAL A 883 2.13 29.34 -3.30
N CYS A 884 2.84 30.08 -4.16
CA CYS A 884 2.46 31.45 -4.49
C CYS A 884 1.10 31.53 -5.17
N GLU A 885 0.81 30.59 -6.08
CA GLU A 885 -0.48 30.50 -6.76
C GLU A 885 -1.59 30.11 -5.78
N MET A 886 -1.35 29.14 -4.90
CA MET A 886 -2.24 28.76 -3.81
C MET A 886 -2.67 29.97 -2.97
N LEU A 887 -1.70 30.80 -2.55
CA LEU A 887 -1.99 32.03 -1.78
C LEU A 887 -2.76 33.08 -2.61
N ARG A 888 -2.62 33.08 -3.94
CA ARG A 888 -3.38 33.94 -4.85
C ARG A 888 -4.84 33.50 -4.95
N ILE A 889 -5.09 32.20 -5.03
CA ILE A 889 -6.44 31.62 -5.21
C ILE A 889 -7.22 31.51 -3.88
N ALA A 890 -6.59 31.03 -2.80
CA ALA A 890 -7.21 30.89 -1.49
C ALA A 890 -7.25 32.24 -0.73
N GLY A 891 -6.39 33.17 -1.14
CA GLY A 891 -6.26 34.51 -0.58
C GLY A 891 -5.29 34.56 0.60
N ALA A 892 -4.45 35.60 0.67
CA ALA A 892 -3.40 35.70 1.67
C ALA A 892 -3.92 35.66 3.14
N PRO A 893 -3.07 35.23 4.10
CA PRO A 893 -3.41 35.23 5.52
C PRO A 893 -3.88 36.61 6.01
N SER A 894 -4.95 36.61 6.80
CA SER A 894 -5.57 37.83 7.32
C SER A 894 -6.28 37.56 8.65
N SER A 895 -6.88 38.58 9.26
CA SER A 895 -7.69 38.41 10.47
C SER A 895 -8.90 37.49 10.29
N SER A 896 -9.38 37.30 9.05
CA SER A 896 -10.50 36.41 8.71
C SER A 896 -10.06 35.12 8.00
N ARG A 897 -8.76 34.96 7.72
CA ARG A 897 -8.20 33.77 7.05
C ARG A 897 -6.98 33.26 7.80
N LEU A 898 -7.20 32.19 8.54
CA LEU A 898 -6.16 31.49 9.29
C LEU A 898 -5.60 30.38 8.39
N TYR A 899 -4.32 30.08 8.57
CA TYR A 899 -3.59 29.08 7.80
C TYR A 899 -2.94 28.07 8.73
N VAL A 900 -3.06 26.78 8.39
CA VAL A 900 -2.34 25.68 9.03
C VAL A 900 -1.59 24.94 7.92
N PHE A 901 -0.27 25.10 7.88
CA PHE A 901 0.60 24.40 6.95
C PHE A 901 1.09 23.10 7.60
N ASN A 902 0.77 21.95 7.00
CA ASN A 902 0.93 20.63 7.61
C ASN A 902 2.24 19.91 7.24
N GLY A 903 3.37 20.63 7.29
CA GLY A 903 4.71 20.06 7.05
C GLY A 903 5.10 19.93 5.59
N ASP A 904 6.27 19.32 5.36
CA ASP A 904 6.86 19.03 4.05
C ASP A 904 6.95 20.27 3.15
N PHE A 905 7.64 21.28 3.69
CA PHE A 905 7.89 22.57 3.04
C PHE A 905 9.06 22.50 2.04
N VAL A 906 9.95 21.55 2.25
CA VAL A 906 11.25 21.41 1.60
C VAL A 906 11.37 20.05 0.93
N ASP A 907 12.51 19.79 0.28
CA ASP A 907 12.83 18.54 -0.43
C ASP A 907 12.00 18.30 -1.69
N ARG A 908 12.54 17.46 -2.59
CA ARG A 908 11.97 17.01 -3.88
C ARG A 908 11.73 18.09 -4.95
N GLY A 909 11.49 19.34 -4.59
CA GLY A 909 11.43 20.51 -5.47
C GLY A 909 12.70 21.38 -5.45
N ALA A 910 12.77 22.34 -6.36
CA ALA A 910 13.98 23.18 -6.56
C ALA A 910 14.07 24.43 -5.66
N TRP A 911 13.00 24.75 -4.93
CA TRP A 911 12.85 26.03 -4.22
C TRP A 911 12.34 25.86 -2.79
N GLY A 912 12.86 24.85 -2.07
CA GLY A 912 12.53 24.60 -0.67
C GLY A 912 12.93 25.77 0.24
N LEU A 913 14.07 26.42 0.00
CA LEU A 913 14.50 27.55 0.83
C LEU A 913 13.59 28.77 0.63
N GLU A 914 13.15 29.06 -0.59
CA GLU A 914 12.20 30.13 -0.89
C GLU A 914 10.84 29.87 -0.22
N THR A 915 10.33 28.64 -0.31
CA THR A 915 9.10 28.22 0.39
C THR A 915 9.24 28.42 1.89
N LEU A 916 10.30 27.89 2.51
CA LEU A 916 10.56 28.06 3.95
C LEU A 916 10.66 29.53 4.34
N MET A 917 11.34 30.36 3.55
CA MET A 917 11.48 31.80 3.83
C MET A 917 10.15 32.54 3.73
N LEU A 918 9.32 32.25 2.72
CA LEU A 918 8.00 32.86 2.58
C LEU A 918 7.09 32.51 3.77
N LEU A 919 7.03 31.23 4.14
CA LEU A 919 6.23 30.77 5.28
C LEU A 919 6.73 31.34 6.61
N ALA A 920 8.05 31.41 6.81
CA ALA A 920 8.66 32.05 7.97
C ALA A 920 8.25 33.52 8.07
N CYS A 921 8.27 34.26 6.95
CA CYS A 921 7.90 35.66 6.90
C CYS A 921 6.40 35.86 7.23
N TRP A 922 5.53 34.99 6.71
CA TRP A 922 4.10 34.99 7.07
C TRP A 922 3.87 34.70 8.56
N LYS A 923 4.56 33.70 9.12
CA LYS A 923 4.50 33.38 10.56
C LYS A 923 5.01 34.53 11.44
N LEU A 924 6.05 35.22 11.02
CA LEU A 924 6.58 36.39 11.74
C LEU A 924 5.65 37.60 11.67
N ALA A 925 4.97 37.80 10.54
CA ALA A 925 4.04 38.90 10.35
C ALA A 925 2.71 38.67 11.09
N LEU A 926 2.19 37.46 11.04
CA LEU A 926 0.88 37.09 11.60
C LEU A 926 0.98 35.81 12.45
N PRO A 927 1.66 35.86 13.61
CA PRO A 927 2.00 34.67 14.39
C PRO A 927 0.81 33.90 14.94
N LYS A 928 -0.35 34.55 15.09
CA LYS A 928 -1.59 33.92 15.54
C LYS A 928 -2.43 33.34 14.40
N GLN A 929 -2.27 33.86 13.19
CA GLN A 929 -3.08 33.47 12.03
C GLN A 929 -2.41 32.37 11.20
N VAL A 930 -1.08 32.28 11.25
CA VAL A 930 -0.32 31.28 10.49
C VAL A 930 0.27 30.27 11.47
N THR A 931 -0.07 29.00 11.28
CA THR A 931 0.46 27.87 12.04
C THR A 931 1.29 27.00 11.11
N LEU A 932 2.52 26.67 11.54
CA LEU A 932 3.42 25.79 10.80
C LEU A 932 3.57 24.51 11.63
N LEU A 933 3.16 23.39 11.07
CA LEU A 933 3.36 22.07 11.65
C LEU A 933 4.56 21.38 11.00
N ARG A 934 4.97 20.27 11.58
CA ARG A 934 6.12 19.49 11.14
C ARG A 934 5.70 18.33 10.26
N GLY A 935 6.42 18.12 9.15
CA GLY A 935 6.36 16.93 8.31
C GLY A 935 7.61 16.05 8.46
N ASN A 936 7.61 14.91 7.78
CA ASN A 936 8.73 13.96 7.87
C ASN A 936 9.98 14.44 7.11
N HIS A 937 9.82 15.35 6.16
CA HIS A 937 10.94 15.95 5.41
C HIS A 937 11.71 17.00 6.21
N GLU A 938 11.15 17.56 7.29
CA GLU A 938 11.89 18.42 8.23
C GLU A 938 12.79 17.64 9.21
N THR A 939 13.63 16.74 8.67
CA THR A 939 14.60 15.88 9.38
C THR A 939 15.99 15.94 8.73
N THR A 940 17.05 15.57 9.46
CA THR A 940 18.41 15.56 8.87
C THR A 940 18.50 14.53 7.74
N THR A 941 17.88 13.37 7.92
CA THR A 941 17.93 12.28 6.95
C THR A 941 17.25 12.67 5.64
N CYS A 942 16.02 13.18 5.69
CA CYS A 942 15.30 13.57 4.48
C CYS A 942 15.96 14.76 3.78
N THR A 943 16.30 15.82 4.52
CA THR A 943 16.92 17.01 3.91
C THR A 943 18.29 16.76 3.27
N TYR A 944 19.00 15.71 3.70
CA TYR A 944 20.23 15.28 3.06
C TYR A 944 19.96 14.51 1.77
N MET A 945 19.01 13.57 1.80
CA MET A 945 18.73 12.63 0.71
C MET A 945 17.92 13.24 -0.43
N TYR A 946 16.93 14.08 -0.12
CA TYR A 946 15.95 14.60 -1.08
C TYR A 946 16.22 16.05 -1.52
N GLY A 947 17.44 16.54 -1.29
CA GLY A 947 17.99 17.69 -2.00
C GLY A 947 17.97 19.04 -1.30
N PHE A 948 17.27 19.25 -0.17
CA PHE A 948 17.26 20.57 0.48
C PHE A 948 18.65 21.04 0.94
N ARG A 949 19.49 20.13 1.44
CA ARG A 949 20.89 20.45 1.75
C ARG A 949 21.62 20.87 0.48
N GLY A 950 21.52 20.07 -0.59
CA GLY A 950 22.13 20.37 -1.90
C GLY A 950 21.71 21.74 -2.44
N GLU A 951 20.43 22.08 -2.30
CA GLU A 951 19.85 23.36 -2.69
C GLU A 951 20.53 24.55 -2.00
N ILE A 952 20.61 24.55 -0.67
CA ILE A 952 21.23 25.63 0.10
C ILE A 952 22.69 25.83 -0.31
N PHE A 953 23.39 24.71 -0.50
CA PHE A 953 24.80 24.67 -0.86
C PHE A 953 25.08 25.06 -2.32
N GLY A 954 24.09 24.93 -3.21
CA GLY A 954 24.15 25.46 -4.57
C GLY A 954 23.85 26.97 -4.65
N LYS A 955 23.03 27.50 -3.73
CA LYS A 955 22.58 28.91 -3.74
C LYS A 955 23.49 29.88 -2.95
N TYR A 956 24.27 29.38 -1.99
CA TYR A 956 25.11 30.18 -1.10
C TYR A 956 26.55 29.67 -1.00
N SER A 957 27.47 30.53 -0.55
CA SER A 957 28.88 30.14 -0.31
C SER A 957 28.98 28.99 0.70
N LYS A 958 30.01 28.14 0.63
CA LYS A 958 30.16 26.95 1.51
C LYS A 958 30.01 27.29 3.00
N LEU A 959 30.51 28.43 3.45
CA LEU A 959 30.40 28.87 4.85
C LEU A 959 28.99 29.36 5.20
N ASP A 960 28.40 30.21 4.35
CA ASP A 960 27.04 30.72 4.54
C ASP A 960 26.01 29.58 4.50
N ALA A 961 26.16 28.66 3.55
CA ALA A 961 25.31 27.49 3.39
C ALA A 961 25.32 26.58 4.62
N LYS A 962 26.52 26.29 5.18
CA LYS A 962 26.66 25.52 6.44
C LYS A 962 25.84 26.18 7.57
N GLU A 963 25.90 27.50 7.67
CA GLU A 963 25.24 28.23 8.73
C GLU A 963 23.71 28.36 8.54
N ILE A 964 23.26 28.58 7.30
CA ILE A 964 21.83 28.57 6.95
C ILE A 964 21.24 27.20 7.26
N TYR A 965 21.86 26.12 6.76
CA TYR A 965 21.36 24.76 6.98
C TYR A 965 21.32 24.40 8.48
N ARG A 966 22.36 24.76 9.24
CA ARG A 966 22.39 24.55 10.70
C ARG A 966 21.21 25.24 11.39
N ARG A 967 20.87 26.47 11.01
CA ARG A 967 19.71 27.20 11.56
C ARG A 967 18.37 26.63 11.11
N SER A 968 18.24 26.21 9.84
CA SER A 968 17.04 25.57 9.32
C SER A 968 16.71 24.31 10.11
N LYS A 969 17.70 23.43 10.35
CA LYS A 969 17.54 22.25 11.20
C LYS A 969 17.13 22.61 12.64
N GLY A 970 17.68 23.69 13.18
CA GLY A 970 17.28 24.21 14.49
C GLY A 970 15.80 24.58 14.56
N VAL A 971 15.28 25.22 13.51
CA VAL A 971 13.86 25.59 13.38
C VAL A 971 12.98 24.34 13.22
N PHE A 972 13.39 23.38 12.37
CA PHE A 972 12.66 22.13 12.13
C PHE A 972 12.42 21.32 13.40
N ALA A 973 13.43 21.22 14.27
CA ALA A 973 13.31 20.54 15.56
C ALA A 973 12.34 21.23 16.55
N MET A 974 11.93 22.48 16.27
CA MET A 974 11.03 23.28 17.11
C MET A 974 9.60 23.36 16.57
N LEU A 975 9.31 22.82 15.39
CA LEU A 975 7.97 22.83 14.81
C LEU A 975 6.98 22.01 15.67
N PRO A 976 5.78 22.52 15.96
CA PRO A 976 4.66 21.73 16.51
C PRO A 976 4.33 20.50 15.64
N LEU A 977 3.80 19.46 16.26
CA LEU A 977 3.46 18.20 15.58
C LEU A 977 2.02 18.14 15.08
N ALA A 978 1.11 18.91 15.69
CA ALA A 978 -0.30 18.90 15.33
C ALA A 978 -0.99 20.24 15.67
N ALA A 979 -2.16 20.46 15.08
CA ALA A 979 -3.08 21.53 15.45
C ALA A 979 -4.50 20.99 15.67
N VAL A 980 -5.20 21.51 16.67
CA VAL A 980 -6.62 21.24 16.90
C VAL A 980 -7.40 22.50 16.55
N ILE A 981 -8.26 22.42 15.53
CA ILE A 981 -9.10 23.51 15.06
C ILE A 981 -10.48 23.37 15.70
N HIS A 982 -10.87 24.41 16.43
CA HIS A 982 -12.17 24.54 17.10
C HIS A 982 -12.60 23.31 17.93
N GLN A 983 -11.65 22.58 18.52
CA GLN A 983 -11.89 21.31 19.25
C GLN A 983 -12.65 20.23 18.46
N ARG A 984 -12.67 20.31 17.12
CA ARG A 984 -13.43 19.41 16.24
C ARG A 984 -12.56 18.73 15.19
N THR A 985 -11.56 19.43 14.69
CA THR A 985 -10.67 18.93 13.63
C THR A 985 -9.24 18.85 14.12
N LEU A 986 -8.60 17.69 13.98
CA LEU A 986 -7.18 17.51 14.24
C LEU A 986 -6.41 17.53 12.92
N VAL A 987 -5.35 18.32 12.85
CA VAL A 987 -4.41 18.37 11.72
C VAL A 987 -3.07 17.83 12.19
N MET A 988 -2.53 16.85 11.47
CA MET A 988 -1.22 16.25 11.76
C MET A 988 -0.64 15.62 10.49
N HIS A 989 0.68 15.49 10.36
CA HIS A 989 1.27 15.19 9.05
C HIS A 989 1.05 13.74 8.57
N GLY A 990 1.59 12.77 9.30
CA GLY A 990 1.43 11.33 9.06
C GLY A 990 0.08 10.86 9.57
N GLY A 991 -0.01 10.47 10.84
CA GLY A 991 -1.29 9.98 11.35
C GLY A 991 -1.31 9.61 12.82
N LEU A 992 -2.16 8.63 13.14
CA LEU A 992 -2.35 8.17 14.51
C LEU A 992 -1.09 7.45 15.02
N PHE A 993 -0.94 7.44 16.34
CA PHE A 993 0.31 7.10 17.02
C PHE A 993 0.07 6.14 18.17
N ARG A 994 1.09 5.36 18.50
CA ARG A 994 1.00 4.42 19.62
C ARG A 994 1.22 5.12 20.96
N LYS A 995 0.63 4.55 22.00
CA LYS A 995 0.82 4.99 23.38
C LYS A 995 2.30 4.84 23.78
N PRO A 996 2.89 5.82 24.48
CA PRO A 996 4.31 5.78 24.81
C PRO A 996 4.62 4.61 25.77
N GLN A 997 5.57 3.75 25.41
CA GLN A 997 5.99 2.66 26.27
C GLN A 997 7.04 3.11 27.31
N PRO A 998 6.91 2.71 28.59
CA PRO A 998 7.90 3.03 29.61
C PRO A 998 9.23 2.34 29.30
N GLN A 999 10.32 3.11 29.21
CA GLN A 999 11.66 2.55 29.06
C GLN A 999 12.07 1.77 30.33
N PRO A 1000 12.55 0.51 30.21
CA PRO A 1000 13.18 -0.17 31.34
C PRO A 1000 14.50 0.55 31.67
N LYS A 1001 14.58 1.16 32.86
CA LYS A 1001 15.79 1.78 33.38
C LYS A 1001 16.85 0.68 33.64
N GLY A 1002 18.02 0.77 32.98
CA GLY A 1002 19.24 0.07 33.43
C GLY A 1002 19.76 -1.14 32.63
N VAL A 1003 19.46 -1.29 31.33
CA VAL A 1003 20.05 -2.41 30.53
C VAL A 1003 21.08 -1.91 29.51
N ASN A 1004 22.27 -2.52 29.55
CA ASN A 1004 23.41 -2.24 28.65
C ASN A 1004 23.05 -2.33 27.15
N LYS A 1005 23.58 -1.39 26.36
CA LYS A 1005 23.39 -1.25 24.89
C LYS A 1005 23.54 -2.55 24.09
N ARG A 1006 24.39 -3.50 24.53
CA ARG A 1006 24.64 -4.77 23.83
C ARG A 1006 23.55 -5.84 23.97
N LYS A 1007 22.66 -5.76 24.98
CA LYS A 1007 21.53 -6.71 25.13
C LYS A 1007 20.24 -6.27 24.41
N ARG A 1008 20.17 -5.04 23.88
CA ARG A 1008 18.96 -4.49 23.23
C ARG A 1008 18.64 -5.15 21.87
N LYS A 1009 19.63 -5.64 21.12
CA LYS A 1009 19.40 -6.35 19.84
C LYS A 1009 18.87 -7.78 20.00
N ALA A 1010 18.91 -8.36 21.19
CA ALA A 1010 18.47 -9.74 21.44
C ALA A 1010 17.04 -9.87 21.97
N SER A 1011 16.35 -8.77 22.28
CA SER A 1011 15.00 -8.78 22.88
C SER A 1011 13.87 -8.30 21.94
N GLN A 1012 14.13 -8.10 20.65
CA GLN A 1012 13.12 -7.69 19.67
C GLN A 1012 12.18 -8.82 19.20
N GLY A 1013 12.32 -10.04 19.75
CA GLY A 1013 11.53 -11.22 19.36
C GLY A 1013 10.21 -11.43 20.13
N SER A 1014 9.76 -10.48 20.94
CA SER A 1014 8.45 -10.56 21.62
C SER A 1014 7.88 -9.15 21.76
N GLN A 1015 7.28 -8.64 20.70
CA GLN A 1015 6.58 -7.35 20.74
C GLN A 1015 5.19 -7.55 21.34
N ARG A 1016 4.87 -6.75 22.37
CA ARG A 1016 3.48 -6.58 22.81
C ARG A 1016 2.71 -5.83 21.71
N PRO A 1017 1.41 -6.10 21.52
CA PRO A 1017 0.57 -5.35 20.58
C PRO A 1017 0.69 -3.84 20.81
N ALA A 1018 0.74 -3.05 19.72
CA ALA A 1018 0.74 -1.60 19.83
C ALA A 1018 -0.63 -1.12 20.31
N GLU A 1019 -0.66 -0.32 21.39
CA GLU A 1019 -1.89 0.30 21.89
C GLU A 1019 -2.00 1.72 21.36
N LEU A 1020 -3.22 2.17 21.02
CA LEU A 1020 -3.49 3.53 20.54
C LEU A 1020 -3.23 4.59 21.64
N GLY A 1021 -2.51 5.66 21.29
CA GLY A 1021 -2.35 6.85 22.14
C GLY A 1021 -3.57 7.78 22.07
N ASN A 1022 -3.77 8.63 23.09
CA ASN A 1022 -4.85 9.62 23.11
C ASN A 1022 -4.32 11.05 22.88
N LEU A 1023 -5.22 12.04 22.70
CA LEU A 1023 -4.82 13.43 22.45
C LEU A 1023 -4.03 14.06 23.61
N SER A 1024 -4.28 13.62 24.85
CA SER A 1024 -3.51 14.11 26.02
C SER A 1024 -2.07 13.60 26.01
N ASP A 1025 -1.83 12.38 25.52
CA ASP A 1025 -0.48 11.83 25.32
C ASP A 1025 0.27 12.68 24.28
N LEU A 1026 -0.39 13.08 23.18
CA LEU A 1026 0.19 13.95 22.15
C LEU A 1026 0.51 15.35 22.69
N ARG A 1027 -0.40 15.95 23.47
CA ARG A 1027 -0.16 17.26 24.11
C ARG A 1027 1.01 17.21 25.09
N GLY A 1028 1.22 16.08 25.77
CA GLY A 1028 2.34 15.85 26.68
C GLY A 1028 3.65 15.43 25.98
N ALA A 1029 3.62 15.14 24.68
CA ALA A 1029 4.77 14.67 23.94
C ALA A 1029 5.79 15.80 23.71
N SER A 1030 7.07 15.42 23.64
CA SER A 1030 8.10 16.32 23.12
C SER A 1030 7.96 16.45 21.59
N LYS A 1031 8.46 17.55 21.02
CA LYS A 1031 8.51 17.76 19.56
C LYS A 1031 9.49 16.82 18.82
N GLY A 1032 10.06 15.82 19.52
CA GLY A 1032 10.90 14.76 18.92
C GLY A 1032 12.37 15.11 18.70
N GLY A 1033 12.76 16.39 18.77
CA GLY A 1033 14.11 16.81 18.37
C GLY A 1033 14.29 16.69 16.85
N LEU A 1034 15.52 16.83 16.34
CA LEU A 1034 15.74 16.89 14.90
C LEU A 1034 15.41 15.57 14.17
N ASP A 1035 15.74 14.42 14.76
CA ASP A 1035 15.55 13.11 14.15
C ASP A 1035 14.90 12.15 15.18
N PRO A 1036 13.55 12.04 15.19
CA PRO A 1036 12.84 11.19 16.14
C PRO A 1036 12.99 9.72 15.76
N ASN A 1037 13.67 8.94 16.61
CA ASN A 1037 14.07 7.55 16.33
C ASN A 1037 13.06 6.47 16.75
N GLY A 1038 11.79 6.83 16.97
CA GLY A 1038 10.74 5.89 17.41
C GLY A 1038 10.91 5.34 18.83
N LEU A 1039 11.86 5.83 19.64
CA LEU A 1039 12.15 5.31 20.98
C LEU A 1039 11.96 6.37 22.08
N GLY A 1040 11.39 5.94 23.21
CA GLY A 1040 11.25 6.79 24.41
C GLY A 1040 10.35 8.01 24.19
N ALA A 1041 10.77 9.18 24.69
CA ALA A 1041 9.99 10.42 24.64
C ALA A 1041 9.81 11.02 23.23
N ALA A 1042 10.53 10.51 22.22
CA ALA A 1042 10.41 10.89 20.81
C ALA A 1042 9.56 9.88 20.00
N GLY A 1043 9.01 8.83 20.63
CA GLY A 1043 8.23 7.80 19.94
C GLY A 1043 6.96 8.35 19.29
N ILE A 1044 6.17 9.15 20.03
CA ILE A 1044 4.96 9.79 19.47
C ILE A 1044 5.30 10.71 18.29
N ALA A 1045 6.40 11.47 18.39
CA ALA A 1045 6.83 12.35 17.31
C ALA A 1045 7.22 11.57 16.05
N ALA A 1046 7.83 10.39 16.19
CA ALA A 1046 8.13 9.54 15.04
C ALA A 1046 6.84 9.01 14.40
N ASP A 1047 5.90 8.51 15.21
CA ASP A 1047 4.65 7.95 14.69
C ASP A 1047 3.77 9.03 14.02
N VAL A 1048 3.64 10.21 14.62
CA VAL A 1048 2.85 11.31 14.02
C VAL A 1048 3.39 11.72 12.66
N LEU A 1049 4.69 11.58 12.40
CA LEU A 1049 5.31 11.96 11.14
C LEU A 1049 5.32 10.82 10.11
N TRP A 1050 5.32 9.55 10.52
CA TRP A 1050 5.59 8.39 9.65
C TRP A 1050 4.50 7.30 9.65
N SER A 1051 3.36 7.54 10.30
CA SER A 1051 2.25 6.57 10.29
C SER A 1051 1.41 6.66 9.02
N ASP A 1052 0.93 5.50 8.55
CA ASP A 1052 0.15 5.34 7.31
C ASP A 1052 -1.23 4.69 7.59
N PRO A 1053 -2.32 5.10 6.92
CA PRO A 1053 -3.62 4.47 7.07
C PRO A 1053 -3.70 3.23 6.16
N VAL A 1054 -4.52 2.26 6.54
CA VAL A 1054 -4.78 1.04 5.76
C VAL A 1054 -6.27 0.71 5.80
N ALA A 1055 -6.78 0.03 4.76
CA ALA A 1055 -8.18 -0.38 4.74
C ALA A 1055 -8.51 -1.42 5.82
N ASP A 1056 -7.54 -2.26 6.18
CA ASP A 1056 -7.71 -3.35 7.15
C ASP A 1056 -7.73 -2.83 8.60
N PRO A 1057 -8.56 -3.41 9.48
CA PRO A 1057 -8.61 -3.00 10.89
C PRO A 1057 -7.33 -3.34 11.66
N GLY A 1058 -7.02 -2.53 12.68
CA GLY A 1058 -5.93 -2.79 13.63
C GLY A 1058 -4.88 -1.68 13.70
N LEU A 1059 -3.96 -1.82 14.66
CA LEU A 1059 -2.81 -0.91 14.86
C LEU A 1059 -1.53 -1.74 14.95
N GLU A 1060 -0.65 -1.58 13.98
CA GLU A 1060 0.62 -2.31 13.92
C GLU A 1060 1.79 -1.37 13.65
N LEU A 1061 3.02 -1.87 13.78
CA LEU A 1061 4.20 -1.09 13.43
C LEU A 1061 4.34 -1.01 11.92
N ASN A 1062 4.78 0.14 11.42
CA ASN A 1062 5.01 0.30 10.00
C ASN A 1062 6.37 -0.32 9.62
N GLU A 1063 6.36 -1.62 9.27
CA GLU A 1063 7.56 -2.37 8.90
C GLU A 1063 8.14 -1.90 7.56
N GLN A 1064 7.30 -1.48 6.61
CA GLN A 1064 7.73 -0.97 5.30
C GLN A 1064 8.58 0.29 5.43
N ARG A 1065 8.21 1.19 6.35
CA ARG A 1065 8.95 2.43 6.64
C ARG A 1065 10.14 2.24 7.57
N GLY A 1066 10.15 1.16 8.37
CA GLY A 1066 11.04 0.98 9.52
C GLY A 1066 10.74 1.89 10.73
N VAL A 1067 9.76 2.79 10.64
CA VAL A 1067 9.34 3.74 11.69
C VAL A 1067 7.86 4.12 11.52
N GLY A 1068 7.18 4.45 12.62
CA GLY A 1068 5.75 4.78 12.62
C GLY A 1068 4.84 3.57 12.81
N THR A 1069 3.54 3.77 12.56
CA THR A 1069 2.51 2.73 12.69
C THR A 1069 1.60 2.68 11.46
N VAL A 1070 1.06 1.50 11.16
CA VAL A 1070 -0.06 1.34 10.22
C VAL A 1070 -1.35 1.21 11.01
N PHE A 1071 -2.41 1.90 10.59
CA PHE A 1071 -3.65 1.96 11.36
C PHE A 1071 -4.91 1.91 10.50
N GLY A 1072 -5.88 1.12 10.95
CA GLY A 1072 -7.16 0.91 10.27
C GLY A 1072 -8.28 1.91 10.62
N PRO A 1073 -9.46 1.72 10.00
CA PRO A 1073 -10.64 2.55 10.27
C PRO A 1073 -11.18 2.40 11.70
N ASP A 1074 -11.01 1.24 12.33
CA ASP A 1074 -11.40 0.98 13.73
C ASP A 1074 -10.60 1.84 14.72
N ILE A 1075 -9.29 1.99 14.49
CA ILE A 1075 -8.40 2.84 15.28
C ILE A 1075 -8.75 4.31 15.10
N THR A 1076 -9.11 4.69 13.86
CA THR A 1076 -9.58 6.04 13.54
C THR A 1076 -10.87 6.37 14.26
N GLU A 1077 -11.85 5.48 14.21
CA GLU A 1077 -13.12 5.61 14.94
C GLU A 1077 -12.88 5.74 16.45
N GLN A 1078 -12.05 4.86 17.01
CA GLN A 1078 -11.72 4.86 18.43
C GLN A 1078 -11.10 6.19 18.85
N PHE A 1079 -10.14 6.73 18.08
CA PHE A 1079 -9.48 7.99 18.39
C PHE A 1079 -10.45 9.17 18.30
N LEU A 1080 -11.26 9.25 17.23
CA LEU A 1080 -12.24 10.32 17.03
C LEU A 1080 -13.28 10.34 18.17
N ALA A 1081 -13.84 9.16 18.50
CA ALA A 1081 -14.84 9.01 19.55
C ALA A 1081 -14.29 9.41 20.93
N GLN A 1082 -13.10 8.94 21.29
CA GLN A 1082 -12.48 9.21 22.60
C GLN A 1082 -12.17 10.69 22.83
N ASN A 1083 -11.84 11.42 21.77
CA ASN A 1083 -11.40 12.81 21.86
C ASN A 1083 -12.50 13.81 21.41
N ASN A 1084 -13.71 13.33 21.10
CA ASN A 1084 -14.84 14.14 20.60
C ASN A 1084 -14.50 14.95 19.34
N LEU A 1085 -13.65 14.37 18.47
CA LEU A 1085 -13.27 14.94 17.19
C LEU A 1085 -14.17 14.40 16.08
N LYS A 1086 -14.29 15.15 14.99
CA LYS A 1086 -15.09 14.79 13.79
C LYS A 1086 -14.26 14.62 12.53
N LEU A 1087 -13.06 15.19 12.50
CA LEU A 1087 -12.21 15.17 11.34
C LEU A 1087 -10.74 15.08 11.75
N ILE A 1088 -9.99 14.22 11.08
CA ILE A 1088 -8.52 14.25 11.06
C ILE A 1088 -8.09 14.59 9.63
N LEU A 1089 -7.28 15.63 9.48
CA LEU A 1089 -6.62 15.98 8.22
C LEU A 1089 -5.14 15.63 8.31
N ARG A 1090 -4.69 14.79 7.37
CA ARG A 1090 -3.28 14.43 7.15
C ARG A 1090 -2.78 14.92 5.80
N SER A 1091 -1.47 14.80 5.56
CA SER A 1091 -0.87 15.23 4.28
C SER A 1091 0.11 14.22 3.68
N HIS A 1092 0.62 13.30 4.49
CA HIS A 1092 1.56 12.26 4.09
C HIS A 1092 0.94 11.20 3.14
N GLU A 1093 1.79 10.58 2.32
CA GLU A 1093 1.47 9.70 1.16
C GLU A 1093 0.89 10.43 -0.07
N GLY A 1094 1.79 11.03 -0.87
CA GLY A 1094 1.47 11.69 -2.14
C GLY A 1094 1.16 10.71 -3.29
N PRO A 1095 0.96 11.22 -4.52
CA PRO A 1095 0.64 10.41 -5.70
C PRO A 1095 1.62 9.27 -5.97
N ASP A 1096 2.91 9.48 -5.74
CA ASP A 1096 3.98 8.49 -5.94
C ASP A 1096 3.85 7.27 -5.01
N ALA A 1097 3.39 7.49 -3.78
CA ALA A 1097 3.08 6.42 -2.83
C ALA A 1097 1.70 5.79 -3.08
N ARG A 1098 0.66 6.63 -3.30
CA ARG A 1098 -0.72 6.15 -3.45
C ARG A 1098 -0.95 5.38 -4.75
N TYR A 1099 -0.21 5.68 -5.81
CA TYR A 1099 -0.30 4.93 -7.06
C TYR A 1099 0.12 3.45 -6.91
N LYS A 1100 0.98 3.14 -5.93
CA LYS A 1100 1.44 1.78 -5.64
C LYS A 1100 0.49 0.99 -4.72
N ARG A 1101 -0.59 1.62 -4.25
CA ARG A 1101 -1.50 1.07 -3.23
C ARG A 1101 -2.92 0.91 -3.77
N ASP A 1102 -3.32 -0.33 -4.03
CA ASP A 1102 -4.69 -0.66 -4.45
C ASP A 1102 -5.71 -0.60 -3.29
N ASP A 1103 -5.22 -0.66 -2.05
CA ASP A 1103 -6.07 -0.70 -0.85
C ASP A 1103 -6.58 0.69 -0.42
N MET A 1104 -5.98 1.77 -0.93
CA MET A 1104 -6.29 3.14 -0.55
C MET A 1104 -6.70 4.02 -1.74
N PRO A 1105 -7.55 5.03 -1.54
CA PRO A 1105 -7.96 5.95 -2.61
C PRO A 1105 -6.79 6.79 -3.13
N SER A 1106 -6.82 7.11 -4.44
CA SER A 1106 -5.83 8.00 -5.05
C SER A 1106 -5.98 9.44 -4.58
N VAL A 1107 -4.87 10.19 -4.62
CA VAL A 1107 -4.80 11.62 -4.28
C VAL A 1107 -4.66 12.51 -5.51
N ASP A 1108 -5.06 12.02 -6.70
CA ASP A 1108 -4.88 12.73 -7.99
C ASP A 1108 -5.63 14.07 -8.03
N GLN A 1109 -6.65 14.21 -7.19
CA GLN A 1109 -7.43 15.44 -7.02
C GLN A 1109 -6.84 16.40 -5.98
N GLY A 1110 -5.68 16.07 -5.40
CA GLY A 1110 -5.04 16.80 -4.31
C GLY A 1110 -5.62 16.50 -2.92
N TYR A 1111 -6.58 15.56 -2.82
CA TYR A 1111 -7.10 15.09 -1.54
C TYR A 1111 -7.71 13.69 -1.69
N ALA A 1112 -7.83 12.96 -0.59
CA ALA A 1112 -8.47 11.65 -0.52
C ALA A 1112 -9.22 11.44 0.80
N LEU A 1113 -10.30 10.65 0.77
CA LEU A 1113 -11.04 10.21 1.96
C LEU A 1113 -10.51 8.85 2.39
N ASP A 1114 -9.54 8.83 3.32
CA ASP A 1114 -8.88 7.60 3.76
C ASP A 1114 -9.84 6.70 4.53
N HIS A 1115 -10.47 7.21 5.59
CA HIS A 1115 -11.43 6.45 6.40
C HIS A 1115 -12.72 7.24 6.62
N GLN A 1116 -13.85 6.56 6.43
CA GLN A 1116 -15.17 7.05 6.80
C GLN A 1116 -15.70 6.24 8.00
N CYS A 1117 -15.82 6.89 9.15
CA CYS A 1117 -16.24 6.24 10.39
C CYS A 1117 -17.56 6.85 10.91
N SER A 1118 -18.15 6.26 11.95
CA SER A 1118 -19.39 6.77 12.57
C SER A 1118 -19.17 8.08 13.32
N SER A 1119 -18.03 8.22 13.99
CA SER A 1119 -17.66 9.41 14.74
C SER A 1119 -17.16 10.54 13.86
N GLY A 1120 -16.61 10.24 12.68
CA GLY A 1120 -16.03 11.25 11.80
C GLY A 1120 -15.25 10.70 10.60
N LYS A 1121 -14.32 11.50 10.07
CA LYS A 1121 -13.53 11.16 8.86
C LYS A 1121 -12.03 11.35 9.08
N LEU A 1122 -11.23 10.56 8.37
CA LEU A 1122 -9.81 10.80 8.13
C LEU A 1122 -9.63 11.13 6.65
N MET A 1123 -8.96 12.24 6.34
CA MET A 1123 -8.71 12.65 4.97
C MET A 1123 -7.26 13.10 4.78
N THR A 1124 -6.68 12.75 3.63
CA THR A 1124 -5.38 13.24 3.18
C THR A 1124 -5.57 14.47 2.30
N VAL A 1125 -4.75 15.50 2.50
CA VAL A 1125 -4.70 16.75 1.72
C VAL A 1125 -3.29 16.95 1.20
N PHE A 1126 -3.13 17.03 -0.12
CA PHE A 1126 -1.86 17.17 -0.81
C PHE A 1126 -1.85 18.45 -1.64
N SER A 1127 -0.88 19.33 -1.37
CA SER A 1127 -0.85 20.69 -1.94
C SER A 1127 0.24 20.89 -2.99
N ALA A 1128 0.85 19.81 -3.50
CA ALA A 1128 1.87 19.82 -4.53
C ALA A 1128 1.30 19.23 -5.85
N PRO A 1129 1.01 20.06 -6.87
CA PRO A 1129 0.47 19.58 -8.14
C PRO A 1129 1.58 19.09 -9.06
N ASP A 1130 1.27 18.16 -9.96
CA ASP A 1130 2.21 17.60 -10.93
C ASP A 1130 3.51 17.14 -10.23
N TYR A 1131 3.32 16.31 -9.20
CA TYR A 1131 4.34 15.83 -8.28
C TYR A 1131 4.72 14.38 -8.62
N PRO A 1132 6.00 13.99 -8.50
CA PRO A 1132 7.14 14.82 -8.10
C PRO A 1132 7.58 15.81 -9.20
N GLN A 1133 8.20 16.93 -8.81
CA GLN A 1133 8.66 17.95 -9.76
C GLN A 1133 9.68 17.40 -10.78
N PHE A 1134 10.54 16.48 -10.34
CA PHE A 1134 11.56 15.82 -11.15
C PHE A 1134 11.28 14.31 -11.21
N GLN A 1135 11.32 13.74 -12.41
CA GLN A 1135 11.11 12.32 -12.69
C GLN A 1135 11.92 11.93 -13.93
N ALA A 1136 12.20 10.63 -14.13
CA ALA A 1136 12.92 10.16 -15.30
C ALA A 1136 12.08 10.37 -16.59
N ASP A 1137 12.76 10.59 -17.72
CA ASP A 1137 12.10 10.86 -19.02
C ASP A 1137 11.24 9.68 -19.51
N ASP A 1138 11.50 8.46 -19.03
CA ASP A 1138 10.78 7.24 -19.39
C ASP A 1138 9.54 6.95 -18.51
N ASP A 1139 9.32 7.70 -17.42
CA ASP A 1139 8.19 7.50 -16.50
C ASP A 1139 6.96 8.35 -16.87
N ASP A 1140 5.77 7.76 -16.79
CA ASP A 1140 4.50 8.48 -16.95
C ASP A 1140 4.30 9.50 -15.81
N ARG A 1141 4.06 10.76 -16.16
CA ARG A 1141 3.67 11.82 -15.20
C ARG A 1141 2.36 11.46 -14.48
N TYR A 1142 2.32 11.57 -13.15
CA TYR A 1142 1.07 11.40 -12.39
C TYR A 1142 0.03 12.48 -12.70
N ASN A 1143 0.46 13.69 -13.11
CA ASN A 1143 -0.42 14.80 -13.50
C ASN A 1143 -1.51 15.16 -12.46
N ASN A 1144 -1.22 14.97 -11.16
CA ASN A 1144 -2.16 15.26 -10.10
C ASN A 1144 -2.45 16.76 -9.96
N LEU A 1145 -3.65 17.09 -9.51
CA LEU A 1145 -3.99 18.40 -8.97
C LEU A 1145 -3.49 18.52 -7.52
N ALA A 1146 -3.39 19.75 -7.04
CA ALA A 1146 -3.22 20.07 -5.64
C ALA A 1146 -4.52 20.58 -5.05
N ALA A 1147 -4.69 20.43 -3.73
CA ALA A 1147 -5.81 21.01 -3.01
C ALA A 1147 -5.39 21.65 -1.68
N VAL A 1148 -6.23 22.55 -1.18
CA VAL A 1148 -6.23 23.02 0.21
C VAL A 1148 -7.62 22.81 0.81
N ALA A 1149 -7.70 22.48 2.10
CA ALA A 1149 -8.97 22.29 2.79
C ALA A 1149 -9.40 23.59 3.48
N LEU A 1150 -10.59 24.09 3.13
CA LEU A 1150 -11.21 25.26 3.74
C LEU A 1150 -12.23 24.82 4.79
N LEU A 1151 -12.01 25.20 6.04
CA LEU A 1151 -12.90 24.93 7.17
C LEU A 1151 -13.55 26.23 7.62
N SER A 1152 -14.87 26.21 7.77
CA SER A 1152 -15.67 27.37 8.12
C SER A 1152 -16.70 27.06 9.21
N SER A 1153 -17.27 28.13 9.76
CA SER A 1153 -18.40 28.11 10.70
C SER A 1153 -19.59 27.33 10.13
N PRO A 1154 -20.40 26.62 10.95
CA PRO A 1154 -20.44 26.70 12.42
C PRO A 1154 -19.52 25.73 13.16
N CYS A 1155 -19.09 24.62 12.53
CA CYS A 1155 -18.49 23.49 13.26
C CYS A 1155 -17.03 23.21 12.90
N TYR A 1156 -16.51 23.74 11.77
CA TYR A 1156 -15.13 23.53 11.30
C TYR A 1156 -14.73 22.05 11.16
N ASP A 1157 -15.69 21.15 10.90
CA ASP A 1157 -15.51 19.70 10.77
C ASP A 1157 -15.85 19.13 9.39
N GLU A 1158 -16.29 19.98 8.46
CA GLU A 1158 -16.54 19.62 7.06
C GLU A 1158 -15.63 20.43 6.13
N PRO A 1159 -14.60 19.80 5.52
CA PRO A 1159 -13.67 20.50 4.64
C PRO A 1159 -14.26 20.73 3.26
N HIS A 1160 -14.18 21.97 2.77
CA HIS A 1160 -14.37 22.30 1.36
C HIS A 1160 -13.01 22.40 0.67
N PHE A 1161 -12.75 21.55 -0.33
CA PHE A 1161 -11.47 21.54 -1.03
C PHE A 1161 -11.43 22.57 -2.15
N LEU A 1162 -10.37 23.38 -2.16
CA LEU A 1162 -10.05 24.28 -3.27
C LEU A 1162 -8.88 23.69 -4.05
N GLN A 1163 -9.14 23.26 -5.28
CA GLN A 1163 -8.16 22.57 -6.11
C GLN A 1163 -7.48 23.52 -7.11
N TYR A 1164 -6.25 23.20 -7.48
CA TYR A 1164 -5.48 23.97 -8.45
C TYR A 1164 -4.44 23.11 -9.18
N SER A 1165 -4.08 23.56 -10.37
CA SER A 1165 -3.09 22.91 -11.24
C SER A 1165 -1.73 23.55 -11.08
N ALA A 1166 -0.68 22.85 -11.53
CA ALA A 1166 0.68 23.36 -11.52
C ALA A 1166 0.84 24.63 -12.35
N VAL A 1167 1.66 25.55 -11.86
CA VAL A 1167 2.02 26.77 -12.58
C VAL A 1167 2.99 26.42 -13.71
N LEU A 1168 2.52 26.50 -14.95
CA LEU A 1168 3.32 26.21 -16.16
C LEU A 1168 3.48 27.44 -17.06
N PRO A 1169 4.64 27.62 -17.72
CA PRO A 1169 5.87 26.85 -17.53
C PRO A 1169 6.61 27.24 -16.24
N ARG A 1170 7.15 26.24 -15.52
CA ARG A 1170 8.07 26.49 -14.39
C ARG A 1170 9.41 27.01 -14.92
N PRO A 1171 10.16 27.81 -14.15
CA PRO A 1171 11.54 28.13 -14.51
C PRO A 1171 12.39 26.87 -14.63
N ALA A 1172 13.33 26.86 -15.57
CA ALA A 1172 14.26 25.74 -15.73
C ALA A 1172 15.06 25.53 -14.43
N ALA A 1173 15.08 24.30 -13.93
CA ALA A 1173 15.77 23.92 -12.71
C ALA A 1173 16.30 22.49 -12.83
N THR A 1174 17.41 22.21 -12.15
CA THR A 1174 17.96 20.87 -11.98
C THR A 1174 17.65 20.35 -10.58
N ALA A 1175 17.48 19.05 -10.44
CA ALA A 1175 17.32 18.42 -9.13
C ALA A 1175 18.61 18.56 -8.31
N PHE A 1176 18.47 18.73 -6.99
CA PHE A 1176 19.59 18.78 -6.03
C PHE A 1176 19.89 17.42 -5.39
N TYR A 1177 19.31 16.35 -5.95
CA TYR A 1177 19.43 14.97 -5.54
C TYR A 1177 19.33 14.06 -6.77
N GLU A 1178 19.87 12.85 -6.67
CA GLU A 1178 19.81 11.83 -7.73
C GLU A 1178 18.43 11.17 -7.73
N TYR A 1179 17.43 11.85 -8.31
CA TYR A 1179 16.03 11.42 -8.28
C TYR A 1179 15.75 10.06 -8.97
N GLN A 1180 16.72 9.48 -9.68
CA GLN A 1180 16.62 8.16 -10.30
C GLN A 1180 16.93 7.01 -9.33
N ASP A 1181 17.74 7.26 -8.28
CA ASP A 1181 18.28 6.23 -7.38
C ASP A 1181 17.80 6.39 -5.93
N VAL A 1182 16.94 7.37 -5.67
CA VAL A 1182 16.45 7.69 -4.32
C VAL A 1182 15.10 6.99 -4.06
N PRO A 1183 14.92 6.30 -2.91
CA PRO A 1183 13.70 5.57 -2.59
C PRO A 1183 12.43 6.43 -2.70
N GLY A 1184 11.33 5.77 -3.08
CA GLY A 1184 10.00 6.36 -3.12
C GLY A 1184 9.57 6.92 -1.77
N SER A 1185 8.55 7.79 -1.77
CA SER A 1185 8.04 8.39 -0.53
C SER A 1185 7.34 7.39 0.39
N ASP A 1186 7.38 6.08 0.09
CA ASP A 1186 6.80 4.91 0.75
C ASP A 1186 7.83 3.85 1.22
N GLU A 1187 9.11 4.00 0.86
CA GLU A 1187 10.14 2.95 1.03
C GLU A 1187 11.01 3.11 2.29
N GLU A 1188 11.63 2.00 2.73
CA GLU A 1188 12.48 1.96 3.94
C GLU A 1188 13.68 2.90 3.78
N MET A 1189 13.81 3.86 4.71
CA MET A 1189 14.93 4.80 4.69
C MET A 1189 16.23 4.07 5.08
N PRO A 1190 17.28 4.09 4.24
CA PRO A 1190 18.54 3.43 4.56
C PRO A 1190 19.18 3.95 5.86
N ASP A 1191 19.74 3.04 6.66
CA ASP A 1191 20.32 3.30 7.98
C ASP A 1191 21.63 4.13 7.88
N LEU A 1192 21.50 5.46 7.85
CA LEU A 1192 22.57 6.42 7.51
C LEU A 1192 23.54 6.78 8.67
N ASP A 1193 23.50 6.05 9.79
CA ASP A 1193 24.36 6.26 10.96
C ASP A 1193 25.87 6.15 10.63
N GLY A 1194 26.22 5.50 9.52
CA GLY A 1194 27.58 5.35 8.99
C GLY A 1194 28.07 6.48 8.08
N ALA A 1195 27.20 7.03 7.22
CA ALA A 1195 27.57 8.02 6.21
C ALA A 1195 27.71 9.45 6.78
N MET A 1196 26.88 9.81 7.76
CA MET A 1196 26.90 11.14 8.38
C MET A 1196 28.13 11.40 9.28
N ARG A 1197 28.94 10.38 9.60
CA ARG A 1197 30.18 10.53 10.38
C ARG A 1197 31.42 10.82 9.53
N GLN A 1198 31.34 10.70 8.21
CA GLN A 1198 32.49 10.85 7.30
C GLN A 1198 32.39 12.06 6.34
N GLY A 1199 31.25 12.75 6.24
CA GLY A 1199 30.96 13.69 5.14
C GLY A 1199 30.85 15.18 5.49
N ASP A 1200 31.55 15.71 6.50
CA ASP A 1200 31.50 17.16 6.80
C ASP A 1200 32.33 18.03 5.83
N ASP A 1201 33.15 17.43 4.94
CA ASP A 1201 34.12 18.18 4.12
C ASP A 1201 34.12 17.97 2.60
N GLU A 1202 33.51 16.94 2.02
CA GLU A 1202 33.53 16.72 0.56
C GLU A 1202 32.19 16.98 -0.13
N PHE A 1203 32.28 17.64 -1.28
CA PHE A 1203 31.22 17.90 -2.25
C PHE A 1203 31.58 17.18 -3.56
N PRO A 1204 30.60 16.69 -4.33
CA PRO A 1204 30.85 16.38 -5.73
C PRO A 1204 30.99 17.68 -6.55
N PRO A 1205 31.93 17.75 -7.52
CA PRO A 1205 32.04 18.89 -8.42
C PRO A 1205 31.02 18.78 -9.57
N ASP A 1206 30.61 19.95 -10.05
CA ASP A 1206 30.03 20.21 -11.38
C ASP A 1206 28.57 19.82 -11.67
N ALA A 1207 27.65 20.65 -11.16
CA ALA A 1207 26.36 20.93 -11.82
C ALA A 1207 26.37 22.36 -12.39
N ALA A 1208 27.33 22.65 -13.28
CA ALA A 1208 27.41 23.95 -13.97
C ALA A 1208 28.17 23.85 -15.31
N SER A 1209 27.72 23.02 -16.25
CA SER A 1209 27.99 23.26 -17.69
C SER A 1209 27.16 22.34 -18.59
N SER A 1210 26.09 22.86 -19.17
CA SER A 1210 25.55 22.31 -20.42
C SER A 1210 24.81 23.42 -21.18
N ASP A 1211 25.58 24.41 -21.65
CA ASP A 1211 25.14 25.29 -22.73
C ASP A 1211 26.13 25.07 -23.89
N GLY A 1212 25.61 24.54 -25.00
CA GLY A 1212 26.29 24.52 -26.30
C GLY A 1212 26.71 23.14 -26.81
N ALA A 1213 25.88 22.59 -27.71
CA ALA A 1213 26.24 21.99 -29.01
C ALA A 1213 25.51 20.68 -29.32
N LEU A 1214 24.33 20.77 -29.93
CA LEU A 1214 23.87 19.78 -30.92
C LEU A 1214 23.37 20.51 -32.16
N LEU A 1215 24.32 20.86 -33.03
CA LEU A 1215 24.10 20.98 -34.47
C LEU A 1215 24.08 19.56 -35.04
N GLY A 1216 22.94 19.11 -35.55
CA GLY A 1216 22.81 17.75 -36.09
C GLY A 1216 21.53 17.52 -36.87
N LYS A 1217 21.55 17.97 -38.14
CA LYS A 1217 20.85 17.41 -39.31
C LYS A 1217 19.31 17.46 -39.36
N SER A 1218 18.87 18.47 -40.11
CA SER A 1218 17.72 18.42 -41.03
C SER A 1218 17.97 17.41 -42.15
N ASP A 1219 17.00 16.53 -42.39
CA ASP A 1219 16.62 15.79 -43.63
C ASP A 1219 15.28 15.10 -43.22
N ASP A 1220 14.13 15.09 -43.90
CA ASP A 1220 13.67 15.49 -45.22
C ASP A 1220 12.13 15.59 -45.13
N LEU A 1221 11.51 16.65 -45.65
CA LEU A 1221 10.12 16.66 -46.07
C LEU A 1221 9.94 17.61 -47.27
N HIS A 1222 10.15 17.08 -48.47
CA HIS A 1222 9.44 17.51 -49.66
C HIS A 1222 9.05 16.25 -50.46
N GLY A 1223 7.75 16.09 -50.67
CA GLY A 1223 7.19 14.91 -51.32
C GLY A 1223 7.21 14.95 -52.84
N ASP A 1224 6.75 13.87 -53.45
CA ASP A 1224 5.72 13.84 -54.49
C ASP A 1224 5.24 12.38 -54.70
N PRO A 1225 4.23 12.06 -55.55
CA PRO A 1225 3.14 11.16 -55.18
C PRO A 1225 3.10 9.89 -56.08
N ALA A 1226 1.99 9.17 -55.99
CA ALA A 1226 1.54 8.09 -56.87
C ALA A 1226 2.07 6.67 -56.55
N ALA A 1227 1.22 5.89 -55.86
CA ALA A 1227 0.62 4.64 -56.32
C ALA A 1227 -0.20 4.01 -55.18
#